data_AF-A0A5N5IS31-F1
#
_entry.id   AF-A0A5N5IS31-F1
#
_cell.length_a   1.000
_cell.length_b   1.000
_cell.length_c   1.000
_cell.angle_alpha   90.00
_cell.angle_beta   90.00
_cell.angle_gamma   90.00
#
_symmetry.space_group_name_H-M   'P 1'
#
loop_
_entity.id
_entity.type
_entity.pdbx_description
1 polymer ?
#
loop_
_entity_poly.entity_id
_entity_poly.type
_entity_poly.pdbx_seq_one_letter_code
_entity_poly.pdbx_strand_id
1 'polypeptide(L)'
;MKLFTSVLILIISISCRGQVEEKFNLGFEDQETGNDLSDGWFQWGDHILTIDSMAHTGARSGKITSTQNGDFGSIAYKIPAKYQGKSITLEGYMKTKDVHDGFVGLLMRIDGNGSALEFDNMQKQNITGTNDWTKYTITLPYPKGAEYIYVAGILVGKGEAWFDDFTLTIDGNDIQTLKEVERELAKAELDKEFDSGSKIDLSNVTPNGIENLELLGRVWGFLKYHHPEIAKGNYNWDYELFRFLPKYVLTKSEVERNTLLIEWIDSLGDLKNCSKCEPTSEDAVIRPDHNWIEDQDAQLKEKLLDVYNSRSQGKHYYIGMAPGVRNPIFKNEEAYYLMPFPDDGYRLLALYRFWNMIHYFFPYRHLTDKDWNTVLGEYIPIFLNAKNELEYEMAAIQLIGDVQDTHANIWEGAGKLNAWKGSNYPPVHTRFIENQLVVTDFYNEEHRGKVGLEIGDVITEINDIPVSEIVEEKAKYYPASNYPTMLRDISMDLLRSNSDEIEIKVQLGENKVKIKSLKLYPKDSLDIYRWYRRDDRKSFKLLDNNIGYVTLQTIKDEDISEIKKQFRDTKGIIMDIRNYPSKFVPFVLGNYFVSSATPFVKFTHGSVDNPGEFTFEKELKIPSKGDTYQGKLVVLVNELTQSQAEYTSMAFRAGDNTTIIGSTTAGADGNVSPIYLPGGMRTMISGIGVYYPNGEETQRVGIVPDIEVKPTILGIRQGKDELLEKAIEIIKKEE
;
A
#
# COMPACT_ATOMS: atom_id res chain seq x y z
N MET A 1 -35.63 32.18 88.33
CA MET A 1 -36.20 33.26 87.50
C MET A 1 -35.07 33.91 86.71
N LYS A 2 -34.95 33.59 85.41
CA LYS A 2 -34.46 34.44 84.30
C LYS A 2 -34.30 33.56 83.06
N LEU A 3 -35.18 33.78 82.08
CA LEU A 3 -35.09 33.32 80.70
C LEU A 3 -33.81 33.85 80.07
N PHE A 4 -33.17 33.05 79.22
CA PHE A 4 -32.45 33.58 78.05
C PHE A 4 -32.61 32.65 76.85
N THR A 5 -33.21 33.24 75.82
CA THR A 5 -33.38 32.78 74.45
C THR A 5 -32.01 32.54 73.80
N SER A 6 -31.84 31.47 73.02
CA SER A 6 -30.66 31.30 72.16
C SER A 6 -31.10 30.93 70.75
N VAL A 7 -30.58 31.73 69.82
CA VAL A 7 -30.85 31.81 68.39
C VAL A 7 -30.19 30.64 67.66
N LEU A 8 -30.93 30.04 66.73
CA LEU A 8 -30.45 29.00 65.81
C LEU A 8 -29.71 29.68 64.64
N ILE A 9 -28.41 29.41 64.47
CA ILE A 9 -27.63 29.82 63.29
C ILE A 9 -27.37 28.57 62.44
N LEU A 10 -27.90 28.58 61.22
CA LEU A 10 -27.68 27.58 60.18
C LEU A 10 -26.31 27.83 59.53
N ILE A 11 -25.38 26.86 59.62
CA ILE A 11 -24.10 26.89 58.91
C ILE A 11 -24.27 26.10 57.61
N ILE A 12 -24.18 26.80 56.47
CA ILE A 12 -24.11 26.20 55.13
C ILE A 12 -22.62 25.94 54.86
N SER A 13 -22.23 24.66 54.84
CA SER A 13 -20.90 24.23 54.40
C SER A 13 -20.86 24.14 52.87
N ILE A 14 -20.24 25.14 52.25
CA ILE A 14 -19.87 25.14 50.83
C ILE A 14 -18.59 24.31 50.70
N SER A 15 -18.69 23.10 50.14
CA SER A 15 -17.53 22.31 49.73
C SER A 15 -17.05 22.81 48.38
N CYS A 16 -16.02 23.65 48.39
CA CYS A 16 -15.27 24.04 47.20
C CYS A 16 -14.38 22.85 46.80
N ARG A 17 -14.75 22.11 45.74
CA ARG A 17 -13.81 21.20 45.05
C ARG A 17 -12.92 22.09 44.18
N GLY A 18 -11.62 22.15 44.47
CA GLY A 18 -10.66 22.72 43.54
C GLY A 18 -10.63 21.86 42.28
N GLN A 19 -10.83 22.49 41.13
CA GLN A 19 -10.70 21.87 39.81
C GLN A 19 -9.19 21.66 39.59
N VAL A 20 -8.74 20.41 39.57
CA VAL A 20 -7.38 20.08 39.12
C VAL A 20 -7.36 20.35 37.63
N GLU A 21 -6.47 21.22 37.17
CA GLU A 21 -6.29 21.51 35.76
C GLU A 21 -5.85 20.22 35.05
N GLU A 22 -6.68 19.74 34.13
CA GLU A 22 -6.38 18.54 33.35
C GLU A 22 -5.29 18.86 32.32
N LYS A 23 -4.40 17.89 32.09
CA LYS A 23 -3.27 18.06 31.17
C LYS A 23 -3.71 18.09 29.71
N PHE A 24 -4.76 17.35 29.38
CA PHE A 24 -5.35 17.27 28.05
C PHE A 24 -6.86 17.51 28.15
N ASN A 25 -7.40 18.29 27.22
CA ASN A 25 -8.82 18.65 27.17
C ASN A 25 -9.67 17.52 26.56
N LEU A 26 -9.65 16.32 27.17
CA LEU A 26 -10.28 15.13 26.60
C LEU A 26 -11.82 15.10 26.76
N GLY A 27 -12.37 15.98 27.59
CA GLY A 27 -13.82 16.20 27.76
C GLY A 27 -14.39 17.41 26.99
N PHE A 28 -13.63 18.04 26.09
CA PHE A 28 -14.07 19.20 25.29
C PHE A 28 -14.45 20.48 26.06
N GLU A 29 -14.16 20.56 27.36
CA GLU A 29 -14.61 21.65 28.23
C GLU A 29 -13.88 22.98 27.97
N ASP A 30 -12.60 22.93 27.58
CA ASP A 30 -11.81 24.14 27.31
C ASP A 30 -11.93 24.59 25.84
N GLN A 31 -12.20 25.87 25.62
CA GLN A 31 -12.32 26.46 24.29
C GLN A 31 -12.03 27.97 24.35
N GLU A 32 -10.99 28.43 23.66
CA GLU A 32 -10.71 29.85 23.51
C GLU A 32 -11.81 30.58 22.71
N THR A 33 -12.05 31.85 23.06
CA THR A 33 -13.11 32.65 22.43
C THR A 33 -12.77 32.90 20.95
N GLY A 34 -13.60 32.37 20.05
CA GLY A 34 -13.45 32.54 18.60
C GLY A 34 -12.98 31.29 17.86
N ASN A 35 -12.64 30.20 18.56
CA ASN A 35 -12.34 28.91 17.94
C ASN A 35 -13.63 28.12 17.65
N ASP A 36 -13.68 27.44 16.50
CA ASP A 36 -14.82 26.61 16.11
C ASP A 36 -14.90 25.27 16.89
N LEU A 37 -13.75 24.78 17.38
CA LEU A 37 -13.61 23.55 18.17
C LEU A 37 -12.95 23.84 19.52
N SER A 38 -13.12 22.92 20.48
CA SER A 38 -12.46 22.94 21.79
C SER A 38 -10.93 22.83 21.66
N ASP A 39 -10.20 23.40 22.62
CA ASP A 39 -8.76 23.57 22.53
C ASP A 39 -8.04 22.21 22.39
N GLY A 40 -7.14 22.12 21.41
CA GLY A 40 -6.39 20.92 21.07
C GLY A 40 -7.11 19.93 20.13
N TRP A 41 -8.42 20.10 19.92
CA TRP A 41 -9.18 19.31 18.95
C TRP A 41 -9.13 19.94 17.56
N PHE A 42 -8.99 19.10 16.53
CA PHE A 42 -8.94 19.53 15.14
C PHE A 42 -9.81 18.64 14.25
N GLN A 43 -10.16 19.19 13.09
CA GLN A 43 -10.94 18.49 12.08
C GLN A 43 -10.09 17.58 11.22
N TRP A 44 -10.56 16.35 11.03
CA TRP A 44 -10.03 15.40 10.08
C TRP A 44 -11.17 14.83 9.24
N GLY A 45 -11.15 15.05 7.92
CA GLY A 45 -12.22 14.66 7.00
C GLY A 45 -13.15 15.81 6.63
N ASP A 46 -14.25 15.46 5.96
CA ASP A 46 -15.06 16.40 5.16
C ASP A 46 -16.45 16.69 5.75
N HIS A 47 -16.82 16.01 6.84
CA HIS A 47 -18.03 16.35 7.60
C HIS A 47 -17.85 17.64 8.40
N ILE A 48 -18.97 18.19 8.88
CA ILE A 48 -18.98 19.40 9.70
C ILE A 48 -18.74 19.01 11.15
N LEU A 49 -17.74 19.63 11.78
CA LEU A 49 -17.41 19.42 13.19
C LEU A 49 -17.70 20.70 13.98
N THR A 50 -18.30 20.53 15.16
CA THR A 50 -18.69 21.65 16.05
C THR A 50 -18.61 21.21 17.50
N ILE A 51 -18.69 22.16 18.43
CA ILE A 51 -18.94 21.89 19.85
C ILE A 51 -20.40 22.15 20.17
N ASP A 52 -21.04 21.22 20.87
CA ASP A 52 -22.46 21.29 21.24
C ASP A 52 -22.60 21.37 22.77
N SER A 53 -23.70 21.96 23.23
CA SER A 53 -24.13 21.97 24.64
C SER A 53 -24.76 20.66 25.10
N MET A 54 -25.09 19.76 24.16
CA MET A 54 -25.55 18.41 24.47
C MET A 54 -24.37 17.54 24.91
N ALA A 55 -24.06 17.54 26.19
CA ALA A 55 -22.94 16.81 26.77
C ALA A 55 -23.40 15.58 27.59
N HIS A 56 -22.52 14.59 27.75
CA HIS A 56 -22.72 13.47 28.66
C HIS A 56 -22.40 13.89 30.09
N THR A 57 -21.26 14.56 30.29
CA THR A 57 -20.95 15.32 31.50
C THR A 57 -20.42 16.70 31.14
N GLY A 58 -20.14 17.56 32.13
CA GLY A 58 -19.68 18.93 31.84
C GLY A 58 -20.72 19.80 31.11
N ALA A 59 -20.24 20.71 30.29
CA ALA A 59 -21.06 21.68 29.56
C ALA A 59 -20.95 21.54 28.03
N ARG A 60 -19.99 20.77 27.51
CA ARG A 60 -19.65 20.71 26.09
C ARG A 60 -19.41 19.28 25.61
N SER A 61 -19.66 19.03 24.33
CA SER A 61 -19.25 17.79 23.66
C SER A 61 -18.83 18.06 22.22
N GLY A 62 -18.00 17.18 21.66
CA GLY A 62 -17.67 17.20 20.25
C GLY A 62 -18.81 16.64 19.41
N LYS A 63 -19.26 17.37 18.39
CA LYS A 63 -20.32 16.94 17.47
C LYS A 63 -19.81 16.84 16.03
N ILE A 64 -20.16 15.75 15.35
CA ILE A 64 -19.95 15.55 13.92
C ILE A 64 -21.31 15.46 13.22
N THR A 65 -21.48 16.22 12.14
CA THR A 65 -22.69 16.23 11.31
C THR A 65 -22.32 15.90 9.87
N SER A 66 -22.88 14.82 9.33
CA SER A 66 -22.59 14.39 7.96
C SER A 66 -22.94 15.46 6.92
N THR A 67 -22.12 15.55 5.87
CA THR A 67 -22.35 16.42 4.71
C THR A 67 -22.89 15.62 3.52
N GLN A 68 -23.49 16.28 2.52
CA GLN A 68 -24.04 15.56 1.36
C GLN A 68 -22.97 14.81 0.56
N ASN A 69 -21.78 15.41 0.41
CA ASN A 69 -20.69 14.90 -0.43
C ASN A 69 -19.45 14.41 0.36
N GLY A 70 -19.49 14.42 1.70
CA GLY A 70 -18.35 13.96 2.50
C GLY A 70 -18.35 12.44 2.69
N ASP A 71 -17.16 11.85 2.70
CA ASP A 71 -16.97 10.41 2.93
C ASP A 71 -16.98 10.07 4.44
N PHE A 72 -16.35 10.93 5.26
CA PHE A 72 -16.32 10.81 6.72
C PHE A 72 -15.97 12.14 7.39
N GLY A 73 -16.06 12.19 8.72
CA GLY A 73 -15.37 13.19 9.54
C GLY A 73 -15.01 12.65 10.91
N SER A 74 -13.96 13.21 11.46
CA SER A 74 -13.33 12.76 12.69
C SER A 74 -12.83 13.96 13.49
N ILE A 75 -13.33 14.13 14.72
CA ILE A 75 -12.86 15.15 15.66
C ILE A 75 -11.71 14.56 16.45
N ALA A 76 -10.49 15.05 16.21
CA ALA A 76 -9.27 14.38 16.66
C ALA A 76 -8.44 15.25 17.60
N TYR A 77 -7.73 14.60 18.51
CA TYR A 77 -6.81 15.21 19.47
C TYR A 77 -5.45 14.52 19.37
N LYS A 78 -4.36 15.29 19.36
CA LYS A 78 -2.98 14.80 19.20
C LYS A 78 -2.22 14.89 20.51
N ILE A 79 -1.68 13.78 20.98
CA ILE A 79 -0.93 13.65 22.24
C ILE A 79 0.49 13.17 21.94
N PRO A 80 1.55 13.84 22.44
CA PRO A 80 2.92 13.30 22.36
C PRO A 80 3.05 11.98 23.13
N ALA A 81 3.63 10.95 22.52
CA ALA A 81 3.79 9.62 23.10
C ALA A 81 4.99 9.54 24.09
N LYS A 82 5.02 10.44 25.08
CA LYS A 82 6.09 10.57 26.07
C LYS A 82 5.88 9.66 27.29
N TYR A 83 5.49 8.42 27.08
CA TYR A 83 5.13 7.51 28.17
C TYR A 83 5.73 6.13 27.94
N GLN A 84 5.75 5.31 28.99
CA GLN A 84 6.14 3.90 28.91
C GLN A 84 4.96 3.02 29.28
N GLY A 85 4.82 1.90 28.58
CA GLY A 85 3.83 0.88 28.86
C GLY A 85 3.85 -0.23 27.82
N LYS A 86 2.93 -1.18 27.96
CA LYS A 86 2.75 -2.30 27.01
C LYS A 86 1.43 -2.22 26.26
N SER A 87 0.43 -1.56 26.85
CA SER A 87 -0.93 -1.45 26.34
C SER A 87 -1.46 -0.03 26.55
N ILE A 88 -2.29 0.43 25.62
CA ILE A 88 -2.98 1.70 25.69
C ILE A 88 -4.47 1.47 25.45
N THR A 89 -5.31 2.10 26.26
CA THR A 89 -6.75 1.94 26.22
C THR A 89 -7.42 3.30 26.16
N LEU A 90 -8.21 3.52 25.11
CA LEU A 90 -9.10 4.67 24.96
C LEU A 90 -10.51 4.25 25.34
N GLU A 91 -11.14 5.01 26.23
CA GLU A 91 -12.56 4.93 26.53
C GLU A 91 -13.23 6.27 26.22
N GLY A 92 -14.51 6.26 25.88
CA GLY A 92 -15.27 7.48 25.64
C GLY A 92 -16.76 7.20 25.49
N TYR A 93 -17.58 8.23 25.66
CA TYR A 93 -19.02 8.14 25.47
C TYR A 93 -19.41 8.66 24.09
N MET A 94 -20.35 7.96 23.45
CA MET A 94 -20.90 8.35 22.17
C MET A 94 -22.42 8.38 22.23
N LYS A 95 -23.02 9.36 21.57
CA LYS A 95 -24.46 9.43 21.29
C LYS A 95 -24.65 9.62 19.79
N THR A 96 -25.67 9.00 19.22
CA THR A 96 -25.86 8.99 17.76
C THR A 96 -27.29 9.31 17.40
N LYS A 97 -27.48 9.92 16.24
CA LYS A 97 -28.80 10.17 15.68
C LYS A 97 -28.78 9.89 14.18
N ASP A 98 -29.69 9.01 13.78
CA ASP A 98 -29.97 8.63 12.40
C ASP A 98 -28.69 8.26 11.62
N VAL A 99 -27.77 7.51 12.26
CA VAL A 99 -26.54 7.06 11.60
C VAL A 99 -26.84 5.90 10.65
N HIS A 100 -26.54 6.07 9.36
CA HIS A 100 -26.72 5.03 8.34
C HIS A 100 -25.71 5.17 7.20
N ASP A 101 -25.62 4.15 6.34
CA ASP A 101 -24.68 4.08 5.21
C ASP A 101 -23.21 4.28 5.61
N GLY A 102 -22.86 3.80 6.81
CA GLY A 102 -21.53 3.88 7.39
C GLY A 102 -21.58 3.46 8.86
N PHE A 103 -20.71 4.01 9.70
CA PHE A 103 -20.63 3.70 11.11
C PHE A 103 -20.12 4.89 11.93
N VAL A 104 -20.31 4.83 13.23
CA VAL A 104 -19.71 5.75 14.21
C VAL A 104 -18.79 4.98 15.16
N GLY A 105 -17.72 5.60 15.63
CA GLY A 105 -16.76 4.95 16.50
C GLY A 105 -15.87 5.91 17.26
N LEU A 106 -15.22 5.41 18.31
CA LEU A 106 -13.97 5.99 18.77
C LEU A 106 -12.87 5.58 17.78
N LEU A 107 -11.79 6.35 17.74
CA LEU A 107 -10.61 6.07 16.95
C LEU A 107 -9.36 6.32 17.79
N MET A 108 -8.45 5.35 17.78
CA MET A 108 -7.12 5.49 18.37
C MET A 108 -6.08 5.09 17.33
N ARG A 109 -5.12 5.99 17.09
CA ARG A 109 -4.02 5.79 16.15
C ARG A 109 -2.70 6.17 16.82
N ILE A 110 -1.72 5.27 16.79
CA ILE A 110 -0.39 5.49 17.34
C ILE A 110 0.59 5.58 16.19
N ASP A 111 1.24 6.73 16.03
CA ASP A 111 2.21 6.99 14.98
C ASP A 111 3.64 6.90 15.51
N GLY A 112 4.56 6.51 14.64
CA GLY A 112 6.00 6.54 14.88
C GLY A 112 6.78 6.27 13.59
N ASN A 113 7.96 6.88 13.45
CA ASN A 113 8.80 6.77 12.25
C ASN A 113 8.03 7.09 10.95
N GLY A 114 7.22 8.15 10.96
CA GLY A 114 6.46 8.63 9.80
C GLY A 114 5.27 7.76 9.36
N SER A 115 4.87 6.75 10.13
CA SER A 115 3.74 5.86 9.80
C SER A 115 2.88 5.53 11.02
N ALA A 116 1.70 4.94 10.79
CA ALA A 116 0.85 4.40 11.85
C ALA A 116 1.39 3.03 12.30
N LEU A 117 1.78 2.93 13.57
CA LEU A 117 2.24 1.70 14.21
C LEU A 117 1.08 0.82 14.68
N GLU A 118 0.01 1.43 15.20
CA GLU A 118 -1.20 0.76 15.66
C GLU A 118 -2.43 1.62 15.34
N PHE A 119 -3.55 1.00 15.01
CA PHE A 119 -4.77 1.70 14.61
C PHE A 119 -6.03 0.87 14.87
N ASP A 120 -7.06 1.49 15.44
CA ASP A 120 -8.44 0.98 15.44
C ASP A 120 -9.41 2.17 15.44
N ASN A 121 -10.53 2.02 14.74
CA ASN A 121 -11.60 3.01 14.61
C ASN A 121 -12.99 2.40 14.91
N MET A 122 -13.03 1.21 15.49
CA MET A 122 -14.25 0.45 15.80
C MET A 122 -15.12 0.08 14.59
N GLN A 123 -14.64 0.21 13.35
CA GLN A 123 -15.41 -0.11 12.14
C GLN A 123 -16.03 -1.51 12.19
N LYS A 124 -15.31 -2.50 12.75
CA LYS A 124 -15.78 -3.89 12.89
C LYS A 124 -17.02 -4.03 13.77
N GLN A 125 -17.30 -3.07 14.66
CA GLN A 125 -18.46 -3.07 15.54
C GLN A 125 -19.71 -2.53 14.83
N ASN A 126 -19.55 -1.78 13.73
CA ASN A 126 -20.62 -1.28 12.87
C ASN A 126 -21.77 -0.58 13.61
N ILE A 127 -21.43 0.35 14.51
CA ILE A 127 -22.40 1.09 15.32
C ILE A 127 -23.18 2.06 14.42
N THR A 128 -24.50 1.91 14.39
CA THR A 128 -25.42 2.66 13.52
C THR A 128 -26.73 3.00 14.26
N GLY A 129 -27.60 3.78 13.62
CA GLY A 129 -28.91 4.17 14.14
C GLY A 129 -28.85 5.33 15.15
N THR A 130 -29.90 5.42 15.95
CA THR A 130 -30.07 6.43 17.01
C THR A 130 -29.89 5.76 18.36
N ASN A 131 -28.82 6.12 19.07
CA ASN A 131 -28.46 5.54 20.37
C ASN A 131 -28.27 6.65 21.39
N ASP A 132 -28.64 6.38 22.63
CA ASP A 132 -28.31 7.28 23.74
C ASP A 132 -26.83 7.14 24.16
N TRP A 133 -26.36 8.05 25.01
CA TRP A 133 -24.98 8.05 25.50
C TRP A 133 -24.58 6.66 26.02
N THR A 134 -23.59 6.07 25.35
CA THR A 134 -23.08 4.74 25.66
C THR A 134 -21.56 4.79 25.69
N LYS A 135 -20.95 4.12 26.67
CA LYS A 135 -19.49 4.04 26.79
C LYS A 135 -18.94 2.96 25.88
N TYR A 136 -17.83 3.28 25.20
CA TYR A 136 -17.10 2.35 24.34
C TYR A 136 -15.60 2.37 24.66
N THR A 137 -14.90 1.34 24.21
CA THR A 137 -13.48 1.12 24.55
C THR A 137 -12.71 0.55 23.36
N ILE A 138 -11.48 1.03 23.17
CA ILE A 138 -10.45 0.48 22.29
C ILE A 138 -9.23 0.15 23.13
N THR A 139 -8.60 -1.01 22.92
CA THR A 139 -7.31 -1.34 23.53
C THR A 139 -6.33 -1.81 22.46
N LEU A 140 -5.16 -1.18 22.41
CA LEU A 140 -4.08 -1.50 21.49
C LEU A 140 -2.79 -1.81 22.26
N PRO A 141 -1.84 -2.56 21.66
CA PRO A 141 -0.46 -2.54 22.12
C PRO A 141 0.09 -1.11 22.14
N TYR A 142 0.95 -0.78 23.10
CA TYR A 142 1.66 0.49 23.13
C TYR A 142 3.11 0.31 22.65
N PRO A 143 3.43 0.68 21.39
CA PRO A 143 4.71 0.36 20.78
C PRO A 143 5.84 1.27 21.29
N LYS A 144 7.04 0.71 21.46
CA LYS A 144 8.23 1.47 21.92
C LYS A 144 8.65 2.61 20.98
N GLY A 145 8.25 2.55 19.71
CA GLY A 145 8.56 3.58 18.71
C GLY A 145 7.49 4.67 18.60
N ALA A 146 6.50 4.71 19.51
CA ALA A 146 5.45 5.71 19.47
C ALA A 146 6.02 7.13 19.58
N GLU A 147 5.54 8.02 18.72
CA GLU A 147 5.83 9.46 18.69
C GLU A 147 4.59 10.27 19.03
N TYR A 148 3.45 9.90 18.46
CA TYR A 148 2.18 10.57 18.66
C TYR A 148 1.06 9.56 18.85
N ILE A 149 0.14 9.88 19.75
CA ILE A 149 -1.11 9.18 19.96
C ILE A 149 -2.21 10.14 19.49
N TYR A 150 -3.02 9.70 18.55
CA TYR A 150 -4.23 10.39 18.14
C TYR A 150 -5.42 9.66 18.74
N VAL A 151 -6.29 10.40 19.41
CA VAL A 151 -7.60 9.93 19.89
C VAL A 151 -8.68 10.74 19.20
N ALA A 152 -9.77 10.11 18.78
CA ALA A 152 -10.81 10.80 18.04
C ALA A 152 -12.19 10.15 18.17
N GLY A 153 -13.23 10.92 17.92
CA GLY A 153 -14.53 10.40 17.51
C GLY A 153 -14.64 10.44 15.99
N ILE A 154 -15.17 9.40 15.35
CA ILE A 154 -15.34 9.32 13.90
C ILE A 154 -16.78 8.99 13.51
N LEU A 155 -17.27 9.64 12.45
CA LEU A 155 -18.51 9.34 11.76
C LEU A 155 -18.19 9.10 10.28
N VAL A 156 -18.52 7.92 9.78
CA VAL A 156 -18.51 7.56 8.35
C VAL A 156 -19.96 7.39 7.92
N GLY A 157 -20.33 7.94 6.76
CA GLY A 157 -21.69 7.85 6.23
C GLY A 157 -22.57 9.05 6.58
N LYS A 158 -23.85 8.80 6.87
CA LYS A 158 -24.85 9.84 7.14
C LYS A 158 -25.29 9.82 8.59
N GLY A 159 -25.73 10.97 9.11
CA GLY A 159 -26.25 11.13 10.47
C GLY A 159 -25.52 12.21 11.29
N GLU A 160 -25.75 12.18 12.60
CA GLU A 160 -25.08 13.00 13.60
C GLU A 160 -24.52 12.12 14.72
N ALA A 161 -23.37 12.53 15.27
CA ALA A 161 -22.75 11.87 16.41
C ALA A 161 -22.16 12.89 17.39
N TRP A 162 -22.32 12.64 18.68
CA TRP A 162 -21.71 13.40 19.77
C TRP A 162 -20.73 12.51 20.54
N PHE A 163 -19.64 13.09 20.99
CA PHE A 163 -18.51 12.44 21.65
C PHE A 163 -18.13 13.22 22.89
N ASP A 164 -17.91 12.52 24.00
CA ASP A 164 -17.60 13.15 25.27
C ASP A 164 -16.84 12.20 26.21
N ASP A 165 -16.25 12.75 27.27
CA ASP A 165 -15.58 12.05 28.36
C ASP A 165 -14.51 11.04 27.91
N PHE A 166 -13.58 11.47 27.07
CA PHE A 166 -12.50 10.57 26.65
C PHE A 166 -11.54 10.33 27.80
N THR A 167 -11.27 9.05 28.08
CA THR A 167 -10.26 8.62 29.06
C THR A 167 -9.21 7.78 28.34
N LEU A 168 -7.95 8.18 28.44
CA LEU A 168 -6.84 7.46 27.84
C LEU A 168 -5.93 6.93 28.95
N THR A 169 -5.72 5.62 28.98
CA THR A 169 -4.86 4.97 29.97
C THR A 169 -3.75 4.18 29.30
N ILE A 170 -2.58 4.13 29.93
CA ILE A 170 -1.45 3.27 29.55
C ILE A 170 -1.18 2.28 30.68
N ASP A 171 -1.29 0.99 30.37
CA ASP A 171 -1.27 -0.12 31.34
C ASP A 171 -2.25 0.13 32.52
N GLY A 172 -3.42 0.71 32.21
CA GLY A 172 -4.47 1.03 33.19
C GLY A 172 -4.25 2.30 34.01
N ASN A 173 -3.17 3.06 33.78
CA ASN A 173 -2.91 4.33 34.46
C ASN A 173 -3.31 5.51 33.57
N ASP A 174 -4.01 6.48 34.14
CA ASP A 174 -4.54 7.66 33.44
C ASP A 174 -3.44 8.59 32.92
N ILE A 175 -3.47 8.90 31.62
CA ILE A 175 -2.51 9.78 30.94
C ILE A 175 -2.48 11.20 31.52
N GLN A 176 -3.58 11.67 32.11
CA GLN A 176 -3.66 12.98 32.78
C GLN A 176 -2.69 13.08 33.96
N THR A 177 -2.40 11.95 34.61
CA THR A 177 -1.54 11.86 35.81
C THR A 177 -0.24 11.09 35.58
N LEU A 178 -0.12 10.42 34.44
CA LEU A 178 1.02 9.58 34.12
C LEU A 178 2.28 10.43 33.95
N LYS A 179 3.38 9.99 34.57
CA LYS A 179 4.67 10.66 34.47
C LYS A 179 5.19 10.56 33.05
N GLU A 180 5.51 11.70 32.45
CA GLU A 180 6.22 11.72 31.16
C GLU A 180 7.64 11.15 31.31
N VAL A 181 8.05 10.39 30.30
CA VAL A 181 9.40 9.83 30.17
C VAL A 181 10.00 10.33 28.86
N GLU A 182 11.25 10.77 28.89
CA GLU A 182 11.99 11.09 27.66
C GLU A 182 12.20 9.81 26.84
N ARG A 183 11.95 9.90 25.54
CA ARG A 183 12.21 8.80 24.61
C ARG A 183 13.73 8.62 24.48
N GLU A 184 14.22 7.43 24.78
CA GLU A 184 15.57 7.03 24.41
C GLU A 184 15.62 6.81 22.89
N LEU A 185 16.13 7.80 22.17
CA LEU A 185 16.37 7.73 20.73
C LEU A 185 17.57 6.80 20.45
N ALA A 186 17.49 6.01 19.38
CA ALA A 186 18.66 5.27 18.91
C ALA A 186 19.76 6.25 18.48
N LYS A 187 21.03 5.85 18.56
CA LYS A 187 22.15 6.71 18.15
C LYS A 187 22.03 7.15 16.69
N ALA A 188 21.50 6.27 15.83
CA ALA A 188 21.18 6.59 14.45
C ALA A 188 20.22 7.78 14.31
N GLU A 189 19.24 7.91 15.19
CA GLU A 189 18.24 8.99 15.13
C GLU A 189 18.80 10.33 15.61
N LEU A 190 19.75 10.27 16.55
CA LEU A 190 20.43 11.44 17.11
C LEU A 190 21.45 12.06 16.14
N ASP A 191 21.89 11.29 15.15
CA ASP A 191 22.84 11.73 14.15
C ASP A 191 22.13 12.51 13.03
N LYS A 192 22.36 13.82 13.00
CA LYS A 192 21.75 14.81 12.10
C LYS A 192 22.75 15.47 11.14
N GLU A 193 23.96 14.91 10.99
CA GLU A 193 25.07 15.58 10.28
C GLU A 193 24.72 15.98 8.84
N PHE A 194 23.91 15.18 8.14
CA PHE A 194 23.61 15.34 6.72
C PHE A 194 22.14 15.66 6.44
N ASP A 195 21.37 16.12 7.43
CA ASP A 195 19.95 16.51 7.29
C ASP A 195 19.72 17.52 6.13
N SER A 196 20.73 18.35 5.84
CA SER A 196 20.68 19.42 4.83
C SER A 196 21.46 19.10 3.53
N GLY A 197 21.89 17.85 3.31
CA GLY A 197 22.66 17.45 2.13
C GLY A 197 23.89 16.62 2.48
N SER A 198 24.31 15.76 1.56
CA SER A 198 25.46 14.86 1.72
C SER A 198 26.81 15.55 1.48
N LYS A 199 26.82 16.69 0.77
CA LYS A 199 28.03 17.45 0.35
C LYS A 199 28.97 16.66 -0.56
N ILE A 200 28.48 15.58 -1.17
CA ILE A 200 29.22 14.72 -2.11
C ILE A 200 29.05 15.25 -3.54
N ASP A 201 30.13 15.21 -4.30
CA ASP A 201 30.17 15.46 -5.75
C ASP A 201 30.79 14.24 -6.46
N LEU A 202 30.03 13.62 -7.34
CA LEU A 202 30.39 12.44 -8.15
C LEU A 202 30.34 12.73 -9.66
N SER A 203 30.38 14.01 -10.05
CA SER A 203 30.27 14.43 -11.45
C SER A 203 31.39 13.90 -12.38
N ASN A 204 32.51 13.43 -11.84
CA ASN A 204 33.69 13.01 -12.62
C ASN A 204 34.18 11.58 -12.30
N VAL A 205 33.28 10.67 -11.93
CA VAL A 205 33.63 9.27 -11.63
C VAL A 205 34.10 8.55 -12.91
N THR A 206 35.30 7.94 -12.85
CA THR A 206 35.86 7.14 -13.97
C THR A 206 35.14 5.79 -14.10
N PRO A 207 35.27 5.06 -15.21
CA PRO A 207 34.70 3.71 -15.32
C PRO A 207 35.11 2.76 -14.18
N ASN A 208 36.39 2.75 -13.78
CA ASN A 208 36.86 2.01 -12.61
C ASN A 208 36.23 2.52 -11.30
N GLY A 209 35.93 3.82 -11.23
CA GLY A 209 35.16 4.40 -10.12
C GLY A 209 33.72 3.88 -10.07
N ILE A 210 33.08 3.61 -11.20
CA ILE A 210 31.74 3.00 -11.25
C ILE A 210 31.78 1.58 -10.69
N GLU A 211 32.75 0.76 -11.09
CA GLU A 211 32.95 -0.59 -10.54
C GLU A 211 33.18 -0.56 -9.02
N ASN A 212 33.99 0.40 -8.55
CA ASN A 212 34.19 0.61 -7.11
C ASN A 212 32.87 0.98 -6.40
N LEU A 213 32.08 1.89 -6.97
CA LEU A 213 30.77 2.26 -6.43
C LEU A 213 29.80 1.08 -6.45
N GLU A 214 29.87 0.19 -7.44
CA GLU A 214 29.04 -1.02 -7.44
C GLU A 214 29.39 -1.92 -6.25
N LEU A 215 30.68 -2.22 -6.04
CA LEU A 215 31.14 -2.99 -4.89
C LEU A 215 30.73 -2.33 -3.57
N LEU A 216 30.84 -1.00 -3.47
CA LEU A 216 30.42 -0.27 -2.28
C LEU A 216 28.91 -0.42 -2.02
N GLY A 217 28.07 -0.37 -3.06
CA GLY A 217 26.62 -0.55 -2.90
C GLY A 217 26.25 -1.94 -2.38
N ARG A 218 26.98 -2.97 -2.82
CA ARG A 218 26.84 -4.35 -2.31
C ARG A 218 27.28 -4.45 -0.84
N VAL A 219 28.48 -3.95 -0.53
CA VAL A 219 29.01 -3.98 0.85
C VAL A 219 28.12 -3.16 1.80
N TRP A 220 27.69 -1.97 1.40
CA TRP A 220 26.82 -1.11 2.21
C TRP A 220 25.51 -1.82 2.57
N GLY A 221 24.84 -2.46 1.60
CA GLY A 221 23.59 -3.16 1.88
C GLY A 221 23.78 -4.49 2.60
N PHE A 222 24.85 -5.21 2.31
CA PHE A 222 25.25 -6.41 3.04
C PHE A 222 25.44 -6.09 4.53
N LEU A 223 26.23 -5.07 4.85
CA LEU A 223 26.43 -4.61 6.22
C LEU A 223 25.11 -4.12 6.83
N LYS A 224 24.28 -3.39 6.08
CA LYS A 224 22.98 -2.88 6.55
C LYS A 224 22.12 -3.96 7.19
N TYR A 225 22.06 -5.14 6.57
CA TYR A 225 21.16 -6.22 6.98
C TYR A 225 21.82 -7.35 7.79
N HIS A 226 23.16 -7.38 7.86
CA HIS A 226 23.89 -8.42 8.58
C HIS A 226 24.62 -7.91 9.81
N HIS A 227 25.20 -6.70 9.79
CA HIS A 227 26.11 -6.27 10.84
C HIS A 227 25.39 -6.00 12.18
N PRO A 228 25.78 -6.65 13.30
CA PRO A 228 25.07 -6.54 14.58
C PRO A 228 24.92 -5.12 15.13
N GLU A 229 25.95 -4.28 14.98
CA GLU A 229 25.89 -2.90 15.50
C GLU A 229 24.99 -1.99 14.66
N ILE A 230 24.87 -2.25 13.36
CA ILE A 230 23.94 -1.53 12.48
C ILE A 230 22.50 -1.98 12.80
N ALA A 231 22.29 -3.29 12.97
CA ALA A 231 21.01 -3.86 13.37
C ALA A 231 20.50 -3.33 14.72
N LYS A 232 21.38 -2.87 15.62
CA LYS A 232 21.02 -2.22 16.89
C LYS A 232 20.60 -0.75 16.75
N GLY A 233 20.82 -0.12 15.60
CA GLY A 233 20.58 1.32 15.40
C GLY A 233 21.68 2.20 15.98
N ASN A 234 22.92 1.68 16.08
CA ASN A 234 24.05 2.48 16.58
C ASN A 234 24.59 3.48 15.57
N TYR A 235 24.26 3.32 14.29
CA TYR A 235 24.76 4.12 13.17
C TYR A 235 23.60 4.59 12.32
N ASN A 236 23.58 5.88 11.96
CA ASN A 236 22.75 6.35 10.87
C ASN A 236 23.39 5.85 9.57
N TRP A 237 22.88 4.74 9.05
CA TRP A 237 23.56 3.99 8.00
C TRP A 237 23.62 4.72 6.65
N ASP A 238 22.67 5.62 6.41
CA ASP A 238 22.73 6.52 5.26
C ASP A 238 23.87 7.53 5.42
N TYR A 239 24.08 8.04 6.64
CA TYR A 239 25.09 9.07 6.91
C TYR A 239 26.50 8.49 6.98
N GLU A 240 26.64 7.25 7.45
CA GLU A 240 27.90 6.52 7.37
C GLU A 240 28.36 6.32 5.93
N LEU A 241 27.44 6.08 4.99
CA LEU A 241 27.79 6.06 3.56
C LEU A 241 28.39 7.40 3.14
N PHE A 242 27.79 8.51 3.54
CA PHE A 242 28.26 9.85 3.16
C PHE A 242 29.60 10.22 3.79
N ARG A 243 29.88 9.75 5.01
CA ARG A 243 31.21 9.89 5.66
C ARG A 243 32.28 9.09 4.94
N PHE A 244 31.93 7.91 4.44
CA PHE A 244 32.87 6.98 3.84
C PHE A 244 33.23 7.35 2.38
N LEU A 245 32.23 7.78 1.61
CA LEU A 245 32.32 7.94 0.17
C LEU A 245 33.46 8.86 -0.32
N PRO A 246 33.73 10.05 0.28
CA PRO A 246 34.75 10.97 -0.22
C PRO A 246 36.15 10.38 -0.24
N LYS A 247 36.49 9.50 0.70
CA LYS A 247 37.78 8.81 0.72
C LYS A 247 37.79 7.65 -0.26
N TYR A 248 36.68 6.92 -0.34
CA TYR A 248 36.55 5.72 -1.16
C TYR A 248 36.67 6.00 -2.66
N VAL A 249 36.05 7.07 -3.16
CA VAL A 249 36.12 7.44 -4.58
C VAL A 249 37.48 7.96 -5.04
N LEU A 250 38.37 8.30 -4.10
CA LEU A 250 39.73 8.78 -4.37
C LEU A 250 40.77 7.66 -4.41
N THR A 251 40.37 6.43 -4.09
CA THR A 251 41.28 5.26 -4.08
C THR A 251 41.84 5.00 -5.48
N LYS A 252 43.13 4.65 -5.54
CA LYS A 252 43.88 4.53 -6.82
C LYS A 252 44.18 3.09 -7.22
N SER A 253 43.91 2.13 -6.33
CA SER A 253 44.15 0.71 -6.55
C SER A 253 43.14 -0.14 -5.79
N GLU A 254 42.93 -1.38 -6.25
CA GLU A 254 42.08 -2.35 -5.57
C GLU A 254 42.56 -2.66 -4.16
N VAL A 255 43.88 -2.70 -3.93
CA VAL A 255 44.47 -2.94 -2.61
C VAL A 255 44.09 -1.81 -1.64
N GLU A 256 44.23 -0.56 -2.06
CA GLU A 256 43.84 0.61 -1.25
C GLU A 256 42.33 0.61 -0.96
N ARG A 257 41.52 0.34 -1.99
CA ARG A 257 40.06 0.23 -1.88
C ARG A 257 39.64 -0.86 -0.89
N ASN A 258 40.17 -2.08 -1.02
CA ASN A 258 39.80 -3.21 -0.18
C ASN A 258 40.27 -3.00 1.26
N THR A 259 41.48 -2.43 1.44
CA THR A 259 41.98 -2.03 2.78
C THR A 259 41.01 -1.07 3.45
N LEU A 260 40.54 -0.05 2.72
CA LEU A 260 39.61 0.95 3.24
C LEU A 260 38.24 0.34 3.61
N LEU A 261 37.73 -0.63 2.85
CA LEU A 261 36.50 -1.37 3.19
C LEU A 261 36.68 -2.21 4.47
N ILE A 262 37.81 -2.90 4.60
CA ILE A 262 38.13 -3.71 5.78
C ILE A 262 38.22 -2.82 7.02
N GLU A 263 38.94 -1.71 6.94
CA GLU A 263 39.07 -0.72 8.03
C GLU A 263 37.70 -0.13 8.41
N TRP A 264 36.82 0.10 7.44
CA TRP A 264 35.47 0.56 7.72
C TRP A 264 34.66 -0.48 8.48
N ILE A 265 34.69 -1.74 8.05
CA ILE A 265 34.00 -2.84 8.76
C ILE A 265 34.53 -2.95 10.20
N ASP A 266 35.85 -2.89 10.39
CA ASP A 266 36.47 -2.97 11.72
C ASP A 266 36.09 -1.79 12.63
N SER A 267 35.81 -0.62 12.06
CA SER A 267 35.39 0.56 12.82
C SER A 267 33.96 0.46 13.38
N LEU A 268 33.15 -0.49 12.89
CA LEU A 268 31.74 -0.62 13.27
C LEU A 268 31.54 -1.40 14.58
N GLY A 269 32.60 -2.00 15.12
CA GLY A 269 32.60 -2.72 16.38
C GLY A 269 32.96 -4.20 16.26
N ASP A 270 33.18 -4.86 17.41
CA ASP A 270 33.67 -6.23 17.45
C ASP A 270 32.64 -7.24 16.92
N LEU A 271 33.06 -8.04 15.93
CA LEU A 271 32.31 -9.19 15.45
C LEU A 271 32.47 -10.37 16.40
N LYS A 272 31.35 -10.91 16.88
CA LYS A 272 31.31 -12.11 17.72
C LYS A 272 30.54 -13.19 16.99
N ASN A 273 31.13 -14.38 16.89
CA ASN A 273 30.49 -15.54 16.26
C ASN A 273 29.06 -15.74 16.79
N CYS A 274 28.14 -15.87 15.84
CA CYS A 274 26.73 -16.03 16.14
C CYS A 274 26.43 -17.49 16.50
N SER A 275 26.24 -17.77 17.79
CA SER A 275 25.93 -19.12 18.28
C SER A 275 24.52 -19.63 17.96
N LYS A 276 23.63 -18.76 17.46
CA LYS A 276 22.23 -19.06 17.15
C LYS A 276 21.90 -18.97 15.66
N CYS A 277 22.89 -18.64 14.84
CA CYS A 277 22.68 -18.46 13.42
C CYS A 277 22.55 -19.82 12.76
N GLU A 278 21.35 -20.12 12.27
CA GLU A 278 21.09 -21.36 11.55
C GLU A 278 21.66 -21.28 10.12
N PRO A 279 22.08 -22.40 9.52
CA PRO A 279 22.42 -22.43 8.11
C PRO A 279 21.17 -22.15 7.25
N THR A 280 21.37 -21.72 6.01
CA THR A 280 20.29 -21.58 5.04
C THR A 280 19.51 -22.88 4.90
N SER A 281 18.19 -22.82 4.97
CA SER A 281 17.33 -24.00 4.89
C SER A 281 17.60 -24.85 3.64
N GLU A 282 17.50 -26.17 3.76
CA GLU A 282 17.52 -27.08 2.61
C GLU A 282 16.31 -26.83 1.70
N ASP A 283 15.17 -26.45 2.28
CA ASP A 283 13.90 -26.13 1.59
C ASP A 283 13.86 -24.68 1.05
N ALA A 284 14.97 -23.94 1.13
CA ALA A 284 15.04 -22.58 0.60
C ALA A 284 14.90 -22.58 -0.92
N VAL A 285 13.87 -21.89 -1.41
CA VAL A 285 13.59 -21.71 -2.86
C VAL A 285 14.44 -20.61 -3.47
N ILE A 286 14.78 -19.60 -2.67
CA ILE A 286 15.75 -18.56 -2.98
C ILE A 286 16.75 -18.56 -1.84
N ARG A 287 18.04 -18.59 -2.20
CA ARG A 287 19.15 -18.62 -1.24
C ARG A 287 19.83 -17.25 -1.21
N PRO A 288 20.41 -16.87 -0.06
CA PRO A 288 21.32 -15.72 0.00
C PRO A 288 22.40 -15.83 -1.06
N ASP A 289 22.63 -14.76 -1.81
CA ASP A 289 23.61 -14.71 -2.89
C ASP A 289 24.96 -14.24 -2.34
N HIS A 290 25.87 -15.18 -2.15
CA HIS A 290 27.24 -14.90 -1.70
C HIS A 290 28.26 -14.94 -2.85
N ASN A 291 27.84 -15.15 -4.10
CA ASN A 291 28.79 -15.34 -5.20
C ASN A 291 29.71 -14.11 -5.36
N TRP A 292 29.14 -12.90 -5.24
CA TRP A 292 29.92 -11.67 -5.31
C TRP A 292 30.92 -11.53 -4.15
N ILE A 293 30.69 -12.15 -2.99
CA ILE A 293 31.64 -12.18 -1.86
C ILE A 293 32.79 -13.15 -2.19
N GLU A 294 32.46 -14.28 -2.79
CA GLU A 294 33.44 -15.31 -3.16
C GLU A 294 34.48 -14.80 -4.18
N ASP A 295 34.07 -13.86 -5.03
CA ASP A 295 34.89 -13.22 -6.06
C ASP A 295 35.82 -12.10 -5.54
N GLN A 296 35.75 -11.76 -4.25
CA GLN A 296 36.59 -10.72 -3.66
C GLN A 296 38.00 -11.23 -3.32
N ASP A 297 38.92 -10.27 -3.14
CA ASP A 297 40.23 -10.51 -2.52
C ASP A 297 40.09 -11.33 -1.22
N ALA A 298 41.08 -12.18 -0.95
CA ALA A 298 41.06 -13.11 0.18
C ALA A 298 40.79 -12.41 1.52
N GLN A 299 41.39 -11.24 1.77
CA GLN A 299 41.20 -10.53 3.05
C GLN A 299 39.81 -9.91 3.15
N LEU A 300 39.34 -9.25 2.09
CA LEU A 300 37.99 -8.68 2.07
C LEU A 300 36.91 -9.76 2.16
N LYS A 301 37.08 -10.87 1.42
CA LYS A 301 36.20 -12.04 1.46
C LYS A 301 36.10 -12.62 2.87
N GLU A 302 37.24 -12.89 3.51
CA GLU A 302 37.27 -13.39 4.89
C GLU A 302 36.52 -12.46 5.84
N LYS A 303 36.75 -11.14 5.74
CA LYS A 303 36.06 -10.14 6.55
C LYS A 303 34.55 -10.14 6.32
N LEU A 304 34.08 -10.23 5.07
CA LEU A 304 32.65 -10.27 4.76
C LEU A 304 32.01 -11.56 5.29
N LEU A 305 32.70 -12.70 5.18
CA LEU A 305 32.25 -13.97 5.75
C LEU A 305 32.21 -13.92 7.28
N ASP A 306 33.14 -13.24 7.95
CA ASP A 306 33.09 -13.02 9.40
C ASP A 306 31.84 -12.25 9.81
N VAL A 307 31.45 -11.22 9.05
CA VAL A 307 30.19 -10.49 9.27
C VAL A 307 28.99 -11.42 9.09
N TYR A 308 28.95 -12.23 8.02
CA TYR A 308 27.87 -13.19 7.79
C TYR A 308 27.75 -14.23 8.93
N ASN A 309 28.88 -14.75 9.40
CA ASN A 309 28.94 -15.72 10.50
C ASN A 309 28.66 -15.09 11.88
N SER A 310 28.74 -13.77 11.98
CA SER A 310 28.42 -12.97 13.16
C SER A 310 27.10 -12.21 13.03
N ARG A 311 26.28 -12.53 12.00
CA ARG A 311 25.14 -11.70 11.61
C ARG A 311 24.09 -11.54 12.72
N SER A 312 23.39 -10.41 12.66
CA SER A 312 22.31 -10.09 13.60
C SER A 312 21.16 -11.09 13.51
N GLN A 313 20.47 -11.33 14.63
CA GLN A 313 19.31 -12.23 14.70
C GLN A 313 18.15 -11.52 15.42
N GLY A 314 16.94 -11.74 14.92
CA GLY A 314 15.68 -11.26 15.46
C GLY A 314 15.43 -9.78 15.18
N LYS A 315 15.40 -8.97 16.24
CA LYS A 315 15.03 -7.56 16.13
C LYS A 315 16.14 -6.79 15.40
N HIS A 316 15.78 -6.19 14.27
CA HIS A 316 16.66 -5.33 13.49
C HIS A 316 16.13 -3.89 13.46
N TYR A 317 17.02 -2.89 13.36
CA TYR A 317 16.65 -1.48 13.30
C TYR A 317 16.00 -1.12 11.95
N TYR A 318 16.61 -1.51 10.83
CA TYR A 318 16.14 -1.19 9.47
C TYR A 318 15.12 -2.14 8.82
N ILE A 319 14.92 -3.37 9.34
CA ILE A 319 14.03 -4.35 8.70
C ILE A 319 13.24 -5.15 9.74
N GLY A 320 12.02 -5.54 9.41
CA GLY A 320 11.19 -6.47 10.17
C GLY A 320 10.29 -7.27 9.24
N MET A 321 9.46 -8.14 9.82
CA MET A 321 8.41 -8.86 9.08
C MET A 321 7.06 -8.51 9.68
N ALA A 322 6.06 -8.32 8.82
CA ALA A 322 4.69 -8.07 9.24
C ALA A 322 4.13 -9.28 10.01
N PRO A 323 3.48 -9.07 11.17
CA PRO A 323 2.85 -10.16 11.91
C PRO A 323 1.83 -10.94 11.07
N GLY A 324 1.87 -12.27 11.15
CA GLY A 324 0.95 -13.16 10.42
C GLY A 324 1.37 -13.37 8.96
N VAL A 325 1.33 -12.33 8.14
CA VAL A 325 1.58 -12.44 6.68
C VAL A 325 3.06 -12.46 6.30
N ARG A 326 3.96 -11.97 7.17
CA ARG A 326 5.43 -12.05 7.02
C ARG A 326 6.04 -11.40 5.77
N ASN A 327 5.39 -10.40 5.18
CA ASN A 327 6.05 -9.51 4.21
C ASN A 327 7.07 -8.57 4.90
N PRO A 328 8.13 -8.12 4.21
CA PRO A 328 9.13 -7.22 4.78
C PRO A 328 8.54 -5.86 5.16
N ILE A 329 9.02 -5.32 6.28
CA ILE A 329 8.76 -3.96 6.74
C ILE A 329 10.09 -3.22 6.82
N PHE A 330 10.34 -2.35 5.86
CA PHE A 330 11.49 -1.45 5.85
C PHE A 330 11.24 -0.32 6.85
N LYS A 331 12.09 -0.22 7.87
CA LYS A 331 11.92 0.69 9.02
C LYS A 331 13.01 1.75 9.03
N ASN A 332 12.69 2.92 9.57
CA ASN A 332 13.65 4.01 9.76
C ASN A 332 14.37 4.39 8.45
N GLU A 333 13.64 4.32 7.33
CA GLU A 333 14.13 4.75 6.01
C GLU A 333 13.57 6.14 5.73
N GLU A 334 14.36 7.17 5.98
CA GLU A 334 13.95 8.55 5.71
C GLU A 334 13.71 8.74 4.21
N ALA A 335 12.57 9.34 3.87
CA ALA A 335 12.24 9.64 2.47
C ALA A 335 12.88 10.95 1.97
N TYR A 336 13.38 11.79 2.89
CA TYR A 336 14.01 13.07 2.56
C TYR A 336 13.12 13.99 1.71
N TYR A 337 11.86 14.19 2.12
CA TYR A 337 10.82 14.96 1.41
C TYR A 337 11.21 16.40 1.06
N LEU A 338 12.14 17.00 1.81
CA LEU A 338 12.59 18.38 1.59
C LEU A 338 13.64 18.51 0.47
N MET A 339 14.07 17.40 -0.13
CA MET A 339 15.08 17.36 -1.19
C MET A 339 14.55 16.68 -2.47
N PRO A 340 13.53 17.26 -3.15
CA PRO A 340 12.85 16.62 -4.30
C PRO A 340 13.81 16.25 -5.45
N PHE A 341 14.85 17.07 -5.65
CA PHE A 341 16.04 16.71 -6.44
C PHE A 341 17.25 16.71 -5.52
N PRO A 342 17.62 15.55 -4.95
CA PRO A 342 18.68 15.49 -3.96
C PRO A 342 20.06 15.46 -4.62
N ASP A 343 21.12 15.76 -3.84
CA ASP A 343 22.51 15.73 -4.34
C ASP A 343 23.01 14.31 -4.66
N ASP A 344 24.23 14.22 -5.21
CA ASP A 344 24.81 12.98 -5.75
C ASP A 344 24.82 11.83 -4.73
N GLY A 345 25.17 12.12 -3.47
CA GLY A 345 25.20 11.12 -2.41
C GLY A 345 23.82 10.53 -2.16
N TYR A 346 22.78 11.37 -2.08
CA TYR A 346 21.41 10.92 -1.87
C TYR A 346 20.80 10.23 -3.10
N ARG A 347 21.16 10.63 -4.32
CA ARG A 347 20.75 9.90 -5.54
C ARG A 347 21.35 8.51 -5.58
N LEU A 348 22.64 8.38 -5.22
CA LEU A 348 23.31 7.08 -5.11
C LEU A 348 22.69 6.23 -3.98
N LEU A 349 22.36 6.83 -2.84
CA LEU A 349 21.65 6.17 -1.75
C LEU A 349 20.29 5.62 -2.19
N ALA A 350 19.52 6.35 -3.00
CA ALA A 350 18.24 5.87 -3.51
C ALA A 350 18.40 4.56 -4.31
N LEU A 351 19.41 4.53 -5.19
CA LEU A 351 19.77 3.33 -5.94
C LEU A 351 20.20 2.19 -5.02
N TYR A 352 21.14 2.43 -4.10
CA TYR A 352 21.62 1.40 -3.17
C TYR A 352 20.51 0.84 -2.29
N ARG A 353 19.65 1.71 -1.77
CA ARG A 353 18.52 1.33 -0.91
C ARG A 353 17.58 0.41 -1.69
N PHE A 354 17.10 0.85 -2.84
CA PHE A 354 16.17 0.06 -3.64
C PHE A 354 16.79 -1.27 -4.09
N TRP A 355 17.99 -1.23 -4.68
CA TRP A 355 18.65 -2.42 -5.19
C TRP A 355 18.84 -3.50 -4.10
N ASN A 356 19.29 -3.10 -2.91
CA ASN A 356 19.49 -4.03 -1.80
C ASN A 356 18.16 -4.52 -1.20
N MET A 357 17.13 -3.69 -1.12
CA MET A 357 15.80 -4.12 -0.66
C MET A 357 15.24 -5.23 -1.57
N ILE A 358 15.39 -5.10 -2.89
CA ILE A 358 15.02 -6.15 -3.84
C ILE A 358 15.94 -7.37 -3.69
N HIS A 359 17.26 -7.16 -3.60
CA HIS A 359 18.25 -8.24 -3.52
C HIS A 359 17.98 -9.20 -2.35
N TYR A 360 17.61 -8.66 -1.18
CA TYR A 360 17.44 -9.43 0.06
C TYR A 360 15.99 -9.79 0.39
N PHE A 361 15.00 -9.02 -0.07
CA PHE A 361 13.62 -9.11 0.44
C PHE A 361 12.53 -9.18 -0.64
N PHE A 362 12.88 -9.25 -1.93
CA PHE A 362 11.89 -9.53 -2.98
C PHE A 362 11.76 -11.03 -3.26
N PRO A 363 10.57 -11.65 -3.06
CA PRO A 363 10.36 -13.09 -3.20
C PRO A 363 10.40 -13.60 -4.65
N TYR A 364 10.54 -12.70 -5.62
CA TYR A 364 10.52 -13.03 -7.04
C TYR A 364 11.75 -12.52 -7.78
N ARG A 365 12.89 -12.35 -7.08
CA ARG A 365 14.13 -11.88 -7.71
C ARG A 365 14.60 -12.75 -8.87
N HIS A 366 14.32 -14.06 -8.84
CA HIS A 366 14.62 -14.99 -9.94
C HIS A 366 13.71 -14.79 -11.17
N LEU A 367 12.66 -13.98 -11.05
CA LEU A 367 11.73 -13.66 -12.13
C LEU A 367 11.98 -12.27 -12.73
N THR A 368 13.02 -11.52 -12.37
CA THR A 368 13.36 -10.28 -13.07
C THR A 368 13.88 -10.57 -14.48
N ASP A 369 13.64 -9.68 -15.45
CA ASP A 369 14.13 -9.89 -16.83
C ASP A 369 15.65 -9.79 -16.95
N LYS A 370 16.25 -8.94 -16.12
CA LYS A 370 17.69 -8.80 -15.98
C LYS A 370 18.19 -9.66 -14.84
N ASP A 371 19.44 -10.09 -14.91
CA ASP A 371 20.14 -10.55 -13.71
C ASP A 371 20.23 -9.37 -12.74
N TRP A 372 19.54 -9.48 -11.60
CA TRP A 372 19.51 -8.41 -10.61
C TRP A 372 20.92 -7.98 -10.17
N ASN A 373 21.92 -8.86 -10.27
CA ASN A 373 23.30 -8.50 -9.97
C ASN A 373 23.88 -7.47 -10.94
N THR A 374 23.49 -7.42 -12.22
CA THR A 374 24.05 -6.42 -13.15
C THR A 374 23.40 -5.05 -13.02
N VAL A 375 22.16 -5.01 -12.52
CA VAL A 375 21.34 -3.79 -12.42
C VAL A 375 22.04 -2.69 -11.62
N LEU A 376 22.75 -3.01 -10.54
CA LEU A 376 23.41 -1.98 -9.73
C LEU A 376 24.43 -1.18 -10.54
N GLY A 377 25.34 -1.86 -11.24
CA GLY A 377 26.35 -1.23 -12.08
C GLY A 377 25.76 -0.46 -13.25
N GLU A 378 24.69 -0.97 -13.87
CA GLU A 378 23.96 -0.29 -14.96
C GLU A 378 23.36 1.05 -14.52
N TYR A 379 22.78 1.12 -13.31
CA TYR A 379 22.04 2.29 -12.86
C TYR A 379 22.88 3.35 -12.15
N ILE A 380 24.06 3.04 -11.63
CA ILE A 380 24.96 4.05 -11.06
C ILE A 380 25.16 5.23 -12.02
N PRO A 381 25.63 5.04 -13.29
CA PRO A 381 25.80 6.16 -14.19
C PRO A 381 24.49 6.87 -14.54
N ILE A 382 23.35 6.18 -14.57
CA ILE A 382 22.04 6.80 -14.86
C ILE A 382 21.65 7.76 -13.72
N PHE A 383 21.78 7.31 -12.47
CA PHE A 383 21.45 8.12 -11.30
C PHE A 383 22.40 9.30 -11.14
N LEU A 384 23.71 9.12 -11.35
CA LEU A 384 24.70 10.21 -11.22
C LEU A 384 24.57 11.26 -12.32
N ASN A 385 24.25 10.85 -13.55
CA ASN A 385 24.15 11.76 -14.69
C ASN A 385 22.82 12.49 -14.80
N ALA A 386 21.81 12.18 -13.97
CA ALA A 386 20.56 12.92 -13.95
C ALA A 386 20.81 14.42 -13.63
N LYS A 387 20.30 15.32 -14.47
CA LYS A 387 20.62 16.76 -14.40
C LYS A 387 19.56 17.58 -13.67
N ASN A 388 18.41 16.98 -13.42
CA ASN A 388 17.24 17.64 -12.84
C ASN A 388 16.31 16.61 -12.20
N GLU A 389 15.31 17.10 -11.49
CA GLU A 389 14.27 16.33 -10.81
C GLU A 389 13.58 15.31 -11.73
N LEU A 390 13.21 15.71 -12.96
CA LEU A 390 12.55 14.81 -13.92
C LEU A 390 13.45 13.63 -14.31
N GLU A 391 14.71 13.90 -14.66
CA GLU A 391 15.66 12.84 -15.03
C GLU A 391 15.94 11.88 -13.87
N TYR A 392 15.95 12.37 -12.63
CA TYR A 392 16.08 11.55 -11.42
C TYR A 392 14.85 10.66 -11.20
N GLU A 393 13.65 11.23 -11.27
CA GLU A 393 12.39 10.49 -11.15
C GLU A 393 12.24 9.44 -12.28
N MET A 394 12.68 9.77 -13.50
CA MET A 394 12.72 8.85 -14.64
C MET A 394 13.74 7.72 -14.43
N ALA A 395 14.90 7.99 -13.82
CA ALA A 395 15.85 6.95 -13.44
C ALA A 395 15.25 6.01 -12.37
N ALA A 396 14.57 6.56 -11.38
CA ALA A 396 13.92 5.80 -10.32
C ALA A 396 12.81 4.88 -10.85
N ILE A 397 11.87 5.39 -11.67
CA ILE A 397 10.80 4.54 -12.21
C ILE A 397 11.32 3.45 -13.16
N GLN A 398 12.41 3.70 -13.90
CA GLN A 398 13.05 2.67 -14.72
C GLN A 398 13.65 1.55 -13.85
N LEU A 399 14.38 1.91 -12.78
CA LEU A 399 14.94 0.94 -11.82
C LEU A 399 13.82 0.12 -11.16
N ILE A 400 12.73 0.78 -10.78
CA ILE A 400 11.54 0.14 -10.21
C ILE A 400 10.89 -0.80 -11.25
N GLY A 401 10.84 -0.39 -12.51
CA GLY A 401 10.30 -1.18 -13.63
C GLY A 401 11.07 -2.47 -13.90
N ASP A 402 12.40 -2.47 -13.72
CA ASP A 402 13.23 -3.66 -13.91
C ASP A 402 12.93 -4.79 -12.90
N VAL A 403 12.16 -4.51 -11.83
CA VAL A 403 11.67 -5.53 -10.88
C VAL A 403 10.58 -6.42 -11.48
N GLN A 404 9.88 -5.97 -12.53
CA GLN A 404 8.79 -6.72 -13.18
C GLN A 404 7.65 -7.07 -12.20
N ASP A 405 7.19 -6.06 -11.46
CA ASP A 405 6.09 -6.19 -10.50
C ASP A 405 5.09 -5.05 -10.66
N THR A 406 3.81 -5.37 -10.91
CA THR A 406 2.74 -4.37 -11.05
C THR A 406 2.48 -3.56 -9.78
N HIS A 407 2.85 -4.05 -8.59
CA HIS A 407 2.81 -3.23 -7.38
C HIS A 407 3.93 -2.18 -7.32
N ALA A 408 5.03 -2.42 -8.02
CA ALA A 408 6.21 -1.57 -8.03
C ALA A 408 6.03 -0.38 -8.96
N ASN A 409 5.34 0.66 -8.48
CA ASN A 409 5.21 1.95 -9.16
C ASN A 409 5.57 3.09 -8.20
N ILE A 410 5.64 4.33 -8.66
CA ILE A 410 5.76 5.48 -7.76
C ILE A 410 4.36 5.97 -7.41
N TRP A 411 3.99 5.79 -6.14
CA TRP A 411 2.65 6.08 -5.63
C TRP A 411 2.55 7.44 -4.95
N GLU A 412 3.67 7.95 -4.43
CA GLU A 412 3.79 9.29 -3.86
C GLU A 412 5.13 9.91 -4.29
N GLY A 413 5.17 11.24 -4.40
CA GLY A 413 6.28 11.97 -5.03
C GLY A 413 6.16 11.95 -6.55
N ALA A 414 7.30 12.05 -7.24
CA ALA A 414 7.38 12.03 -8.71
C ALA A 414 6.54 13.12 -9.42
N GLY A 415 6.60 14.35 -8.91
CA GLY A 415 5.79 15.47 -9.40
C GLY A 415 6.13 15.84 -10.84
N LYS A 416 7.42 15.80 -11.22
CA LYS A 416 7.84 16.16 -12.58
C LYS A 416 7.54 15.06 -13.58
N LEU A 417 7.66 13.79 -13.21
CA LEU A 417 7.28 12.64 -14.01
C LEU A 417 5.78 12.67 -14.31
N ASN A 418 4.96 12.98 -13.32
CA ASN A 418 3.52 13.15 -13.52
C ASN A 418 3.21 14.36 -14.44
N ALA A 419 3.92 15.46 -14.29
CA ALA A 419 3.79 16.61 -15.20
C ALA A 419 4.28 16.28 -16.63
N TRP A 420 5.32 15.46 -16.77
CA TRP A 420 5.81 14.97 -18.06
C TRP A 420 4.78 14.10 -18.78
N LYS A 421 4.02 13.27 -18.04
CA LYS A 421 2.88 12.52 -18.59
C LYS A 421 1.75 13.44 -19.08
N GLY A 422 1.57 14.61 -18.44
CA GLY A 422 0.55 15.60 -18.80
C GLY A 422 -0.54 15.74 -17.73
N SER A 423 -1.03 16.96 -17.52
CA SER A 423 -1.99 17.27 -16.44
C SER A 423 -3.47 17.28 -16.89
N ASN A 424 -3.71 17.38 -18.20
CA ASN A 424 -5.03 17.39 -18.79
C ASN A 424 -5.35 16.05 -19.47
N TYR A 425 -6.62 15.67 -19.45
CA TYR A 425 -7.15 14.39 -19.94
C TYR A 425 -8.32 14.62 -20.90
N PRO A 426 -8.52 13.75 -21.90
CA PRO A 426 -9.75 13.79 -22.69
C PRO A 426 -10.90 13.17 -21.89
N PRO A 427 -12.16 13.51 -22.18
CA PRO A 427 -13.33 12.95 -21.49
C PRO A 427 -13.69 11.53 -21.97
N VAL A 428 -12.69 10.72 -22.37
CA VAL A 428 -12.84 9.35 -22.87
C VAL A 428 -11.98 8.38 -22.06
N HIS A 429 -12.49 7.17 -21.87
CA HIS A 429 -11.76 6.06 -21.28
C HIS A 429 -11.33 5.08 -22.37
N THR A 430 -10.04 4.77 -22.42
CA THR A 430 -9.44 3.94 -23.46
C THR A 430 -8.79 2.68 -22.89
N ARG A 431 -8.92 1.57 -23.62
CA ARG A 431 -8.29 0.27 -23.30
C ARG A 431 -7.70 -0.33 -24.56
N PHE A 432 -6.72 -1.21 -24.41
CA PHE A 432 -6.25 -2.04 -25.51
C PHE A 432 -7.19 -3.22 -25.74
N ILE A 433 -7.81 -3.27 -26.91
CA ILE A 433 -8.69 -4.35 -27.37
C ILE A 433 -8.17 -4.79 -28.74
N GLU A 434 -7.96 -6.10 -28.93
CA GLU A 434 -7.32 -6.63 -30.15
C GLU A 434 -6.00 -5.90 -30.48
N ASN A 435 -5.21 -5.60 -29.44
CA ASN A 435 -3.94 -4.84 -29.48
C ASN A 435 -4.04 -3.41 -30.06
N GLN A 436 -5.23 -2.82 -30.08
CA GLN A 436 -5.48 -1.47 -30.55
C GLN A 436 -6.04 -0.60 -29.42
N LEU A 437 -5.66 0.68 -29.38
CA LEU A 437 -6.18 1.64 -28.40
C LEU A 437 -7.61 2.03 -28.77
N VAL A 438 -8.57 1.57 -27.98
CA VAL A 438 -10.01 1.65 -28.29
C VAL A 438 -10.73 2.48 -27.24
N VAL A 439 -11.61 3.37 -27.69
CA VAL A 439 -12.54 4.09 -26.82
C VAL A 439 -13.55 3.09 -26.25
N THR A 440 -13.54 2.88 -24.94
CA THR A 440 -14.39 1.89 -24.27
C THR A 440 -15.48 2.50 -23.41
N ASP A 441 -15.31 3.74 -22.96
CA ASP A 441 -16.32 4.49 -22.21
C ASP A 441 -16.05 6.01 -22.25
N PHE A 442 -16.91 6.81 -21.62
CA PHE A 442 -16.75 8.24 -21.39
C PHE A 442 -16.83 8.54 -19.89
N TYR A 443 -15.93 9.37 -19.37
CA TYR A 443 -15.93 9.71 -17.93
C TYR A 443 -17.20 10.46 -17.51
N ASN A 444 -17.64 11.41 -18.35
CA ASN A 444 -18.83 12.21 -18.08
C ASN A 444 -19.80 12.12 -19.27
N GLU A 445 -21.04 11.70 -19.02
CA GLU A 445 -22.08 11.58 -20.05
C GLU A 445 -22.35 12.91 -20.78
N GLU A 446 -22.16 14.05 -20.12
CA GLU A 446 -22.36 15.37 -20.75
C GLU A 446 -21.35 15.71 -21.85
N HIS A 447 -20.20 15.03 -21.89
CA HIS A 447 -19.20 15.15 -22.94
C HIS A 447 -19.45 14.16 -24.09
N ARG A 448 -20.29 13.15 -23.86
CA ARG A 448 -20.72 12.20 -24.88
C ARG A 448 -21.43 12.96 -26.00
N GLY A 449 -21.06 12.64 -27.24
CA GLY A 449 -21.55 13.34 -28.45
C GLY A 449 -20.90 14.69 -28.74
N LYS A 450 -20.28 15.37 -27.75
CA LYS A 450 -19.52 16.62 -27.98
C LYS A 450 -18.08 16.36 -28.41
N VAL A 451 -17.47 15.32 -27.86
CA VAL A 451 -16.10 14.89 -28.20
C VAL A 451 -15.99 14.32 -29.63
N GLY A 452 -17.13 13.90 -30.21
CA GLY A 452 -17.20 13.39 -31.57
C GLY A 452 -16.49 12.04 -31.76
N LEU A 453 -16.32 11.27 -30.69
CA LEU A 453 -15.89 9.87 -30.70
C LEU A 453 -17.05 8.98 -30.26
N GLU A 454 -17.02 7.72 -30.66
CA GLU A 454 -17.97 6.67 -30.29
C GLU A 454 -17.27 5.48 -29.60
N ILE A 455 -18.02 4.69 -28.84
CA ILE A 455 -17.51 3.45 -28.23
C ILE A 455 -17.10 2.50 -29.36
N GLY A 456 -15.87 1.98 -29.30
CA GLY A 456 -15.27 1.12 -30.32
C GLY A 456 -14.52 1.86 -31.43
N ASP A 457 -14.37 3.18 -31.34
CA ASP A 457 -13.43 3.92 -32.18
C ASP A 457 -11.99 3.55 -31.82
N VAL A 458 -11.16 3.36 -32.84
CA VAL A 458 -9.74 3.00 -32.69
C VAL A 458 -8.88 4.24 -32.91
N ILE A 459 -8.06 4.59 -31.93
CA ILE A 459 -7.06 5.65 -32.03
C ILE A 459 -5.76 5.04 -32.53
N THR A 460 -5.29 5.49 -33.70
CA THR A 460 -4.09 4.92 -34.35
C THR A 460 -2.85 5.80 -34.19
N GLU A 461 -3.03 7.13 -34.08
CA GLU A 461 -1.94 8.09 -33.90
C GLU A 461 -2.35 9.22 -32.95
N ILE A 462 -1.37 9.77 -32.23
CA ILE A 462 -1.49 10.92 -31.33
C ILE A 462 -0.39 11.92 -31.70
N ASN A 463 -0.77 13.14 -32.08
CA ASN A 463 0.14 14.18 -32.59
C ASN A 463 1.08 13.65 -33.68
N ASP A 464 0.53 12.99 -34.70
CA ASP A 464 1.23 12.35 -35.82
C ASP A 464 2.17 11.18 -35.47
N ILE A 465 2.20 10.72 -34.21
CA ILE A 465 3.01 9.57 -33.78
C ILE A 465 2.10 8.34 -33.63
N PRO A 466 2.41 7.20 -34.28
CA PRO A 466 1.68 5.95 -34.09
C PRO A 466 1.61 5.52 -32.63
N VAL A 467 0.45 5.06 -32.18
CA VAL A 467 0.25 4.59 -30.81
C VAL A 467 1.24 3.49 -30.44
N SER A 468 1.57 2.59 -31.37
CA SER A 468 2.56 1.54 -31.16
C SER A 468 3.96 2.09 -30.85
N GLU A 469 4.38 3.17 -31.52
CA GLU A 469 5.68 3.81 -31.27
C GLU A 469 5.70 4.50 -29.90
N ILE A 470 4.60 5.16 -29.52
CA ILE A 470 4.47 5.77 -28.17
C ILE A 470 4.54 4.70 -27.08
N VAL A 471 3.86 3.57 -27.28
CA VAL A 471 3.90 2.45 -26.33
C VAL A 471 5.32 1.89 -26.21
N GLU A 472 6.00 1.65 -27.33
CA GLU A 472 7.38 1.15 -27.34
C GLU A 472 8.35 2.09 -26.62
N GLU A 473 8.28 3.40 -26.92
CA GLU A 473 9.14 4.41 -26.30
C GLU A 473 8.91 4.51 -24.78
N LYS A 474 7.64 4.45 -24.36
CA LYS A 474 7.26 4.73 -22.98
C LYS A 474 7.16 3.50 -22.07
N ALA A 475 7.12 2.28 -22.61
CA ALA A 475 6.89 1.03 -21.85
C ALA A 475 7.80 0.90 -20.62
N LYS A 476 9.07 1.29 -20.72
CA LYS A 476 10.05 1.25 -19.61
C LYS A 476 9.72 2.14 -18.41
N TYR A 477 8.75 3.05 -18.55
CA TYR A 477 8.25 3.91 -17.45
C TYR A 477 6.90 3.42 -16.89
N TYR A 478 6.42 2.24 -17.32
CA TYR A 478 5.21 1.59 -16.83
C TYR A 478 5.54 0.20 -16.28
N PRO A 479 6.03 0.13 -15.03
CA PRO A 479 6.26 -1.14 -14.36
C PRO A 479 5.01 -2.02 -14.35
N ALA A 480 5.17 -3.28 -14.72
CA ALA A 480 4.11 -4.28 -14.69
C ALA A 480 4.73 -5.67 -14.65
N SER A 481 4.01 -6.65 -14.13
CA SER A 481 4.46 -8.03 -14.11
C SER A 481 4.37 -8.71 -15.47
N ASN A 482 3.47 -8.25 -16.35
CA ASN A 482 3.31 -8.75 -17.72
C ASN A 482 2.81 -7.68 -18.70
N TYR A 483 2.96 -7.98 -19.99
CA TYR A 483 2.67 -7.06 -21.08
C TYR A 483 1.19 -6.60 -21.16
N PRO A 484 0.16 -7.47 -21.02
CA PRO A 484 -1.23 -7.02 -20.97
C PRO A 484 -1.49 -5.99 -19.86
N THR A 485 -0.84 -6.15 -18.71
CA THR A 485 -0.97 -5.26 -17.56
C THR A 485 -0.23 -3.95 -17.77
N MET A 486 0.93 -3.97 -18.42
CA MET A 486 1.61 -2.76 -18.88
C MET A 486 0.71 -1.97 -19.84
N LEU A 487 0.07 -2.64 -20.81
CA LEU A 487 -0.88 -2.01 -21.74
C LEU A 487 -2.09 -1.42 -21.00
N ARG A 488 -2.62 -2.11 -19.99
CA ARG A 488 -3.68 -1.59 -19.11
C ARG A 488 -3.26 -0.29 -18.42
N ASP A 489 -2.05 -0.23 -17.86
CA ASP A 489 -1.62 0.94 -17.10
C ASP A 489 -1.23 2.12 -18.01
N ILE A 490 -0.59 1.86 -19.15
CA ILE A 490 -0.24 2.91 -20.12
C ILE A 490 -1.47 3.49 -20.83
N SER A 491 -2.53 2.72 -21.06
CA SER A 491 -3.71 3.18 -21.82
C SER A 491 -4.42 4.38 -21.21
N MET A 492 -4.31 4.55 -19.89
CA MET A 492 -4.86 5.69 -19.14
C MET A 492 -4.07 6.98 -19.38
N ASP A 493 -2.78 6.85 -19.69
CA ASP A 493 -1.85 7.97 -19.75
C ASP A 493 -1.53 8.41 -21.19
N LEU A 494 -1.83 7.59 -22.21
CA LEU A 494 -1.44 7.87 -23.61
C LEU A 494 -2.02 9.18 -24.17
N LEU A 495 -3.23 9.57 -23.76
CA LEU A 495 -3.92 10.77 -24.26
C LEU A 495 -3.74 11.99 -23.36
N ARG A 496 -2.91 11.90 -22.32
CA ARG A 496 -2.63 13.04 -21.44
C ARG A 496 -1.72 14.06 -22.14
N SER A 497 -1.90 15.33 -21.82
CA SER A 497 -1.01 16.42 -22.27
C SER A 497 -1.03 17.59 -21.30
N ASN A 498 -0.04 18.48 -21.40
CA ASN A 498 -0.06 19.80 -20.75
C ASN A 498 -0.73 20.87 -21.61
N SER A 499 -1.10 20.53 -22.85
CA SER A 499 -1.97 21.34 -23.70
C SER A 499 -3.44 21.13 -23.34
N ASP A 500 -4.30 22.07 -23.73
CA ASP A 500 -5.76 21.92 -23.63
C ASP A 500 -6.34 21.16 -24.82
N GLU A 501 -5.51 20.77 -25.79
CA GLU A 501 -5.90 19.94 -26.93
C GLU A 501 -4.76 19.03 -27.42
N ILE A 502 -5.14 17.93 -28.06
CA ILE A 502 -4.25 17.03 -28.82
C ILE A 502 -4.87 16.69 -30.17
N GLU A 503 -4.06 16.40 -31.16
CA GLU A 503 -4.53 15.84 -32.42
C GLU A 503 -4.47 14.31 -32.36
N ILE A 504 -5.50 13.64 -32.85
CA ILE A 504 -5.53 12.19 -33.00
C ILE A 504 -5.99 11.77 -34.39
N LYS A 505 -5.49 10.62 -34.84
CA LYS A 505 -6.01 9.90 -36.00
C LYS A 505 -6.85 8.73 -35.52
N VAL A 506 -8.10 8.66 -36.00
CA VAL A 506 -9.09 7.68 -35.57
C VAL A 506 -9.59 6.88 -36.76
N GLN A 507 -9.61 5.56 -36.62
CA GLN A 507 -10.24 4.64 -37.54
C GLN A 507 -11.70 4.39 -37.13
N LEU A 508 -12.62 4.90 -37.95
CA LEU A 508 -14.07 4.78 -37.82
C LEU A 508 -14.58 3.62 -38.68
N GLY A 509 -14.62 2.41 -38.11
CA GLY A 509 -14.97 1.19 -38.85
C GLY A 509 -13.89 0.74 -39.86
N GLU A 510 -14.24 -0.12 -40.82
CA GLU A 510 -13.24 -0.82 -41.64
C GLU A 510 -12.44 0.06 -42.60
N ASN A 511 -12.93 1.24 -43.04
CA ASN A 511 -12.30 2.00 -44.14
C ASN A 511 -12.37 3.54 -44.03
N LYS A 512 -12.67 4.11 -42.86
CA LYS A 512 -12.69 5.58 -42.70
C LYS A 512 -11.69 6.02 -41.65
N VAL A 513 -10.70 6.79 -42.06
CA VAL A 513 -9.77 7.46 -41.16
C VAL A 513 -10.16 8.93 -41.05
N LYS A 514 -10.18 9.49 -39.84
CA LYS A 514 -10.37 10.91 -39.60
C LYS A 514 -9.32 11.44 -38.64
N ILE A 515 -8.85 12.65 -38.93
CA ILE A 515 -8.05 13.46 -38.01
C ILE A 515 -9.01 14.30 -37.17
N LYS A 516 -8.77 14.38 -35.87
CA LYS A 516 -9.60 15.12 -34.91
C LYS A 516 -8.71 15.84 -33.90
N SER A 517 -9.02 17.10 -33.61
CA SER A 517 -8.56 17.76 -32.38
C SER A 517 -9.47 17.34 -31.23
N LEU A 518 -8.89 16.76 -30.17
CA LEU A 518 -9.57 16.48 -28.92
C LEU A 518 -9.27 17.55 -27.90
N LYS A 519 -10.32 18.15 -27.34
CA LYS A 519 -10.22 18.99 -26.17
C LYS A 519 -9.91 18.16 -24.92
N LEU A 520 -8.94 18.61 -24.15
CA LEU A 520 -8.55 18.07 -22.87
C LEU A 520 -9.03 18.96 -21.72
N TYR A 521 -9.13 18.37 -20.54
CA TYR A 521 -9.67 18.99 -19.34
C TYR A 521 -8.76 18.69 -18.15
N PRO A 522 -8.66 19.61 -17.15
CA PRO A 522 -7.98 19.31 -15.90
C PRO A 522 -8.55 18.04 -15.26
N LYS A 523 -7.68 17.19 -14.71
CA LYS A 523 -8.06 15.91 -14.09
C LYS A 523 -9.30 16.01 -13.18
N ASP A 524 -9.32 17.01 -12.30
CA ASP A 524 -10.35 17.18 -11.26
C ASP A 524 -11.72 17.64 -11.80
N SER A 525 -11.81 17.96 -13.10
CA SER A 525 -13.06 18.29 -13.78
C SER A 525 -13.74 17.10 -14.46
N LEU A 526 -13.11 15.91 -14.45
CA LEU A 526 -13.62 14.69 -15.04
C LEU A 526 -13.86 13.62 -13.97
N ASP A 527 -14.85 12.76 -14.15
CA ASP A 527 -15.11 11.61 -13.26
C ASP A 527 -14.18 10.44 -13.63
N ILE A 528 -12.86 10.67 -13.48
CA ILE A 528 -11.83 9.71 -13.90
C ILE A 528 -11.81 8.52 -12.95
N TYR A 529 -11.96 7.33 -13.52
CA TYR A 529 -11.71 6.05 -12.88
C TYR A 529 -10.59 5.30 -13.61
N ARG A 530 -9.84 4.44 -12.90
CA ARG A 530 -8.63 3.80 -13.45
C ARG A 530 -8.91 2.46 -14.16
N TRP A 531 -9.64 1.56 -13.52
CA TRP A 531 -9.84 0.19 -14.03
C TRP A 531 -11.25 -0.03 -14.56
N TYR A 532 -12.23 0.42 -13.78
CA TYR A 532 -13.65 0.29 -14.09
C TYR A 532 -14.43 1.35 -13.32
N ARG A 533 -15.60 1.70 -13.82
CA ARG A 533 -16.48 2.70 -13.22
C ARG A 533 -16.94 2.25 -11.84
N ARG A 534 -16.96 3.18 -10.87
CA ARG A 534 -17.61 2.93 -9.57
C ARG A 534 -19.09 2.65 -9.79
N ASP A 535 -19.61 1.68 -9.06
CA ASP A 535 -20.94 1.15 -9.22
C ASP A 535 -21.55 0.94 -7.84
N ASP A 536 -22.83 1.29 -7.68
CA ASP A 536 -23.59 1.14 -6.44
C ASP A 536 -24.70 0.07 -6.60
N ARG A 537 -24.74 -0.62 -7.74
CA ARG A 537 -25.70 -1.70 -7.98
C ARG A 537 -25.46 -2.85 -6.98
N LYS A 538 -26.55 -3.57 -6.71
CA LYS A 538 -26.55 -4.77 -5.89
C LYS A 538 -25.51 -5.77 -6.41
N SER A 539 -24.74 -6.35 -5.49
CA SER A 539 -23.64 -7.26 -5.78
C SER A 539 -24.07 -8.58 -6.42
N PHE A 540 -25.36 -8.92 -6.40
CA PHE A 540 -25.87 -10.12 -7.03
C PHE A 540 -27.28 -9.94 -7.62
N LYS A 541 -27.57 -10.71 -8.67
CA LYS A 541 -28.88 -10.78 -9.32
C LYS A 541 -29.10 -12.14 -9.99
N LEU A 542 -30.36 -12.53 -10.13
CA LEU A 542 -30.75 -13.69 -10.92
C LEU A 542 -30.90 -13.27 -12.39
N LEU A 543 -30.23 -13.99 -13.29
CA LEU A 543 -30.37 -13.85 -14.73
C LEU A 543 -31.39 -14.85 -15.28
N ASP A 544 -31.74 -14.67 -16.56
CA ASP A 544 -32.55 -15.65 -17.30
C ASP A 544 -31.93 -17.05 -17.25
N ASN A 545 -32.78 -18.07 -17.40
CA ASN A 545 -32.41 -19.49 -17.33
C ASN A 545 -31.96 -19.98 -15.94
N ASN A 546 -32.32 -19.26 -14.87
CA ASN A 546 -32.01 -19.63 -13.48
C ASN A 546 -30.49 -19.65 -13.22
N ILE A 547 -29.80 -18.58 -13.61
CA ILE A 547 -28.36 -18.40 -13.45
C ILE A 547 -28.12 -17.25 -12.47
N GLY A 548 -27.35 -17.50 -11.41
CA GLY A 548 -26.91 -16.44 -10.51
C GLY A 548 -25.77 -15.62 -11.12
N TYR A 549 -25.78 -14.30 -10.94
CA TYR A 549 -24.62 -13.44 -11.23
C TYR A 549 -24.22 -12.72 -9.96
N VAL A 550 -22.91 -12.71 -9.68
CA VAL A 550 -22.29 -12.02 -8.54
C VAL A 550 -21.14 -11.16 -9.06
N THR A 551 -21.09 -9.90 -8.65
CA THR A 551 -19.92 -9.03 -8.78
C THR A 551 -19.30 -8.84 -7.40
N LEU A 552 -17.97 -8.87 -7.32
CA LEU A 552 -17.26 -8.62 -6.07
C LEU A 552 -17.04 -7.13 -5.78
N GLN A 553 -17.35 -6.25 -6.73
CA GLN A 553 -17.12 -4.81 -6.61
C GLN A 553 -17.91 -4.17 -5.47
N THR A 554 -19.15 -4.63 -5.26
CA THR A 554 -20.11 -4.03 -4.32
C THR A 554 -20.59 -5.01 -3.26
N ILE A 555 -19.96 -6.18 -3.17
CA ILE A 555 -20.38 -7.24 -2.24
C ILE A 555 -20.27 -6.80 -0.79
N LYS A 556 -21.28 -7.13 0.01
CA LYS A 556 -21.34 -6.89 1.45
C LYS A 556 -21.41 -8.20 2.22
N ASP A 557 -21.19 -8.15 3.53
CA ASP A 557 -21.19 -9.35 4.36
C ASP A 557 -22.59 -10.00 4.40
N GLU A 558 -23.65 -9.19 4.37
CA GLU A 558 -25.04 -9.64 4.35
C GLU A 558 -25.39 -10.35 3.03
N ASP A 559 -24.82 -9.89 1.91
CA ASP A 559 -25.07 -10.46 0.58
C ASP A 559 -24.64 -11.92 0.51
N ILE A 560 -23.62 -12.33 1.25
CA ILE A 560 -23.09 -13.71 1.22
C ILE A 560 -24.16 -14.72 1.63
N SER A 561 -24.93 -14.42 2.68
CA SER A 561 -26.01 -15.30 3.12
C SER A 561 -27.16 -15.38 2.11
N GLU A 562 -27.49 -14.25 1.49
CA GLU A 562 -28.56 -14.18 0.49
C GLU A 562 -28.17 -14.83 -0.83
N ILE A 563 -26.92 -14.70 -1.26
CA ILE A 563 -26.36 -15.42 -2.42
C ILE A 563 -26.51 -16.93 -2.22
N LYS A 564 -26.05 -17.47 -1.07
CA LYS A 564 -26.16 -18.91 -0.77
C LYS A 564 -27.60 -19.40 -0.74
N LYS A 565 -28.52 -18.58 -0.24
CA LYS A 565 -29.94 -18.91 -0.15
C LYS A 565 -30.63 -18.85 -1.51
N GLN A 566 -30.47 -17.76 -2.25
CA GLN A 566 -31.20 -17.50 -3.49
C GLN A 566 -30.64 -18.31 -4.66
N PHE A 567 -29.33 -18.56 -4.68
CA PHE A 567 -28.68 -19.32 -5.74
C PHE A 567 -28.45 -20.78 -5.36
N ARG A 568 -29.12 -21.31 -4.34
CA ARG A 568 -28.99 -22.73 -3.96
C ARG A 568 -29.33 -23.68 -5.10
N ASP A 569 -30.44 -23.41 -5.77
CA ASP A 569 -31.03 -24.27 -6.80
C ASP A 569 -30.85 -23.70 -8.22
N THR A 570 -29.90 -22.77 -8.41
CA THR A 570 -29.57 -22.27 -9.75
C THR A 570 -28.81 -23.31 -10.57
N LYS A 571 -28.86 -23.18 -11.91
CA LYS A 571 -28.06 -24.05 -12.80
C LYS A 571 -26.57 -23.77 -12.68
N GLY A 572 -26.22 -22.52 -12.41
CA GLY A 572 -24.85 -22.07 -12.24
C GLY A 572 -24.80 -20.65 -11.69
N ILE A 573 -23.63 -20.28 -11.20
CA ILE A 573 -23.30 -18.95 -10.70
C ILE A 573 -22.15 -18.41 -11.55
N ILE A 574 -22.29 -17.18 -12.02
CA ILE A 574 -21.23 -16.40 -12.66
C ILE A 574 -20.64 -15.48 -11.60
N MET A 575 -19.34 -15.59 -11.36
CA MET A 575 -18.58 -14.77 -10.43
C MET A 575 -17.69 -13.80 -11.20
N ASP A 576 -18.03 -12.52 -11.19
CA ASP A 576 -17.30 -11.49 -11.93
C ASP A 576 -16.20 -10.86 -11.07
N ILE A 577 -14.96 -11.22 -11.36
CA ILE A 577 -13.72 -10.77 -10.68
C ILE A 577 -12.85 -9.95 -11.65
N ARG A 578 -13.45 -9.43 -12.72
CA ARG A 578 -12.85 -8.37 -13.55
C ARG A 578 -12.79 -7.03 -12.81
N ASN A 579 -13.35 -6.99 -11.61
CA ASN A 579 -13.34 -5.90 -10.65
C ASN A 579 -12.63 -6.33 -9.37
N TYR A 580 -12.15 -5.34 -8.61
CA TYR A 580 -11.48 -5.57 -7.34
C TYR A 580 -12.51 -5.83 -6.22
N PRO A 581 -12.34 -6.89 -5.40
CA PRO A 581 -13.31 -7.23 -4.35
C PRO A 581 -13.42 -6.17 -3.25
N SER A 582 -14.65 -5.76 -2.89
CA SER A 582 -14.92 -4.89 -1.73
C SER A 582 -14.85 -5.61 -0.38
N LYS A 583 -14.92 -6.95 -0.39
CA LYS A 583 -14.81 -7.81 0.81
C LYS A 583 -13.87 -8.97 0.57
N PHE A 584 -13.27 -9.44 1.65
CA PHE A 584 -12.44 -10.64 1.64
C PHE A 584 -13.30 -11.90 1.72
N VAL A 585 -13.71 -12.41 0.55
CA VAL A 585 -14.64 -13.53 0.41
C VAL A 585 -14.06 -14.97 0.28
N PRO A 586 -12.74 -15.22 0.11
CA PRO A 586 -12.22 -16.57 -0.12
C PRO A 586 -12.73 -17.64 0.84
N PHE A 587 -12.74 -17.38 2.15
CA PHE A 587 -13.13 -18.40 3.14
C PHE A 587 -14.62 -18.41 3.48
N VAL A 588 -15.32 -17.29 3.29
CA VAL A 588 -16.75 -17.17 3.65
C VAL A 588 -17.66 -17.61 2.52
N LEU A 589 -17.29 -17.31 1.27
CA LEU A 589 -18.01 -17.69 0.07
C LEU A 589 -17.35 -18.88 -0.64
N GLY A 590 -16.02 -18.96 -0.69
CA GLY A 590 -15.32 -20.08 -1.33
C GLY A 590 -15.65 -21.44 -0.70
N ASN A 591 -15.91 -21.49 0.61
CA ASN A 591 -16.35 -22.71 1.29
C ASN A 591 -17.64 -23.32 0.75
N TYR A 592 -18.45 -22.53 0.03
CA TYR A 592 -19.71 -22.96 -0.55
C TYR A 592 -19.50 -23.78 -1.82
N PHE A 593 -18.30 -23.73 -2.41
CA PHE A 593 -18.01 -24.38 -3.69
C PHE A 593 -17.15 -25.64 -3.54
N VAL A 594 -16.76 -26.04 -2.32
CA VAL A 594 -15.90 -27.22 -2.08
C VAL A 594 -16.60 -28.30 -1.26
N SER A 595 -16.53 -29.56 -1.68
CA SER A 595 -17.04 -30.71 -0.91
C SER A 595 -16.09 -31.24 0.14
N SER A 596 -14.80 -30.89 0.04
CA SER A 596 -13.77 -31.26 1.01
C SER A 596 -12.76 -30.12 1.20
N ALA A 597 -11.83 -30.28 2.15
CA ALA A 597 -10.81 -29.26 2.36
C ALA A 597 -9.78 -29.26 1.22
N THR A 598 -9.86 -28.29 0.31
CA THR A 598 -9.10 -28.27 -0.95
C THR A 598 -7.96 -27.24 -0.90
N PRO A 599 -6.69 -27.63 -1.14
CA PRO A 599 -5.57 -26.70 -1.33
C PRO A 599 -5.84 -25.72 -2.47
N PHE A 600 -5.51 -24.44 -2.29
CA PHE A 600 -5.70 -23.44 -3.34
C PHE A 600 -4.52 -22.48 -3.52
N VAL A 601 -3.64 -22.37 -2.53
CA VAL A 601 -2.49 -21.46 -2.56
C VAL A 601 -1.35 -21.98 -1.69
N LYS A 602 -0.13 -21.59 -2.04
CA LYS A 602 1.09 -21.81 -1.26
C LYS A 602 1.88 -20.50 -1.22
N PHE A 603 2.62 -20.27 -0.14
CA PHE A 603 3.38 -19.03 0.05
C PHE A 603 4.87 -19.27 0.24
N THR A 604 5.69 -18.25 -0.05
CA THR A 604 7.06 -18.13 0.46
C THR A 604 7.19 -16.88 1.34
N HIS A 605 8.05 -16.95 2.35
CA HIS A 605 8.39 -15.80 3.20
C HIS A 605 9.90 -15.64 3.29
N GLY A 606 10.34 -14.38 3.39
CA GLY A 606 11.74 -14.03 3.59
C GLY A 606 12.19 -14.21 5.04
N SER A 607 13.50 -14.25 5.26
CA SER A 607 14.12 -14.29 6.59
C SER A 607 14.84 -12.98 6.91
N VAL A 608 14.55 -12.40 8.08
CA VAL A 608 15.36 -11.29 8.65
C VAL A 608 16.66 -11.82 9.23
N ASP A 609 16.66 -13.07 9.71
CA ASP A 609 17.81 -13.72 10.34
C ASP A 609 18.82 -14.25 9.30
N ASN A 610 18.37 -14.38 8.06
CA ASN A 610 19.20 -14.73 6.91
C ASN A 610 18.71 -14.02 5.65
N PRO A 611 19.00 -12.70 5.51
CA PRO A 611 18.54 -11.90 4.38
C PRO A 611 18.85 -12.56 3.03
N GLY A 612 17.87 -12.58 2.12
CA GLY A 612 17.97 -13.29 0.82
C GLY A 612 17.52 -14.75 0.84
N GLU A 613 17.21 -15.33 2.01
CA GLU A 613 16.58 -16.64 2.12
C GLU A 613 15.05 -16.55 2.04
N PHE A 614 14.44 -17.38 1.19
CA PHE A 614 12.99 -17.58 1.11
C PHE A 614 12.65 -19.06 1.18
N THR A 615 11.66 -19.42 2.01
CA THR A 615 11.23 -20.82 2.18
C THR A 615 9.73 -20.97 1.94
N PHE A 616 9.33 -22.13 1.43
CA PHE A 616 7.93 -22.46 1.25
C PHE A 616 7.22 -22.71 2.58
N GLU A 617 5.97 -22.27 2.66
CA GLU A 617 5.03 -22.69 3.69
C GLU A 617 4.20 -23.89 3.23
N LYS A 618 3.46 -24.46 4.19
CA LYS A 618 2.41 -25.43 3.88
C LYS A 618 1.30 -24.75 3.08
N GLU A 619 0.69 -25.52 2.19
CA GLU A 619 -0.48 -25.08 1.43
C GLU A 619 -1.61 -24.62 2.35
N LEU A 620 -2.25 -23.54 1.97
CA LEU A 620 -3.50 -23.11 2.57
C LEU A 620 -4.68 -23.72 1.81
N LYS A 621 -5.73 -24.08 2.55
CA LYS A 621 -6.89 -24.80 2.04
C LYS A 621 -8.17 -23.99 2.24
N ILE A 622 -9.10 -24.11 1.30
CA ILE A 622 -10.49 -23.70 1.52
C ILE A 622 -11.17 -24.81 2.33
N PRO A 623 -11.72 -24.53 3.52
CA PRO A 623 -12.41 -25.54 4.31
C PRO A 623 -13.81 -25.82 3.74
N SER A 624 -14.26 -27.08 3.78
CA SER A 624 -15.66 -27.41 3.49
C SER A 624 -16.56 -27.25 4.73
N LYS A 625 -17.82 -26.86 4.50
CA LYS A 625 -18.89 -26.85 5.51
C LYS A 625 -20.01 -27.86 5.25
N GLY A 626 -19.84 -28.76 4.27
CA GLY A 626 -20.79 -29.83 3.93
C GLY A 626 -22.02 -29.42 3.11
N ASP A 627 -22.42 -28.14 3.10
CA ASP A 627 -23.49 -27.60 2.23
C ASP A 627 -22.87 -27.02 0.95
N THR A 628 -22.39 -27.90 0.07
CA THR A 628 -21.69 -27.54 -1.17
C THR A 628 -22.67 -27.27 -2.30
N TYR A 629 -22.49 -26.17 -3.02
CA TYR A 629 -23.25 -25.84 -4.22
C TYR A 629 -23.04 -26.88 -5.33
N GLN A 630 -24.13 -27.38 -5.89
CA GLN A 630 -24.10 -28.48 -6.87
C GLN A 630 -24.06 -27.98 -8.32
N GLY A 631 -24.42 -26.71 -8.57
CA GLY A 631 -24.38 -26.13 -9.91
C GLY A 631 -22.95 -25.73 -10.34
N LYS A 632 -22.82 -25.26 -11.58
CA LYS A 632 -21.54 -24.79 -12.14
C LYS A 632 -21.15 -23.43 -11.56
N LEU A 633 -19.87 -23.23 -11.25
CA LEU A 633 -19.30 -21.91 -10.97
C LEU A 633 -18.47 -21.48 -12.18
N VAL A 634 -18.79 -20.34 -12.79
CA VAL A 634 -17.95 -19.75 -13.84
C VAL A 634 -17.39 -18.43 -13.34
N VAL A 635 -16.07 -18.29 -13.30
CA VAL A 635 -15.38 -17.10 -12.79
C VAL A 635 -14.82 -16.30 -13.96
N LEU A 636 -15.11 -15.00 -14.01
CA LEU A 636 -14.62 -14.08 -15.03
C LEU A 636 -13.38 -13.35 -14.51
N VAL A 637 -12.28 -13.41 -15.25
CA VAL A 637 -11.02 -12.70 -14.94
C VAL A 637 -10.47 -11.97 -16.16
N ASN A 638 -9.65 -10.95 -15.95
CA ASN A 638 -8.91 -10.26 -17.01
C ASN A 638 -7.70 -9.51 -16.44
N GLU A 639 -7.06 -8.66 -17.23
CA GLU A 639 -5.88 -7.86 -16.83
C GLU A 639 -6.17 -6.86 -15.69
N LEU A 640 -7.44 -6.61 -15.36
CA LEU A 640 -7.85 -5.80 -14.20
C LEU A 640 -7.92 -6.60 -12.90
N THR A 641 -7.95 -7.94 -13.00
CA THR A 641 -7.86 -8.85 -11.86
C THR A 641 -6.42 -8.80 -11.32
N GLN A 642 -6.21 -8.13 -10.19
CA GLN A 642 -4.90 -7.95 -9.57
C GLN A 642 -4.94 -8.27 -8.06
N SER A 643 -3.83 -8.75 -7.49
CA SER A 643 -3.64 -8.88 -6.03
C SER A 643 -4.74 -9.72 -5.38
N GLN A 644 -5.48 -9.19 -4.40
CA GLN A 644 -6.57 -9.91 -3.73
C GLN A 644 -7.59 -10.52 -4.72
N ALA A 645 -7.80 -9.90 -5.88
CA ALA A 645 -8.68 -10.43 -6.93
C ALA A 645 -8.12 -11.73 -7.54
N GLU A 646 -6.80 -11.80 -7.76
CA GLU A 646 -6.09 -13.01 -8.22
C GLU A 646 -6.18 -14.11 -7.16
N TYR A 647 -5.82 -13.78 -5.92
CA TYR A 647 -5.95 -14.70 -4.78
C TYR A 647 -7.36 -15.27 -4.63
N THR A 648 -8.38 -14.43 -4.81
CA THR A 648 -9.79 -14.84 -4.74
C THR A 648 -10.17 -15.75 -5.91
N SER A 649 -9.66 -15.50 -7.10
CA SER A 649 -9.88 -16.38 -8.26
C SER A 649 -9.24 -17.77 -8.06
N MET A 650 -8.07 -17.84 -7.42
CA MET A 650 -7.44 -19.11 -7.02
C MET A 650 -8.30 -19.86 -5.99
N ALA A 651 -8.84 -19.13 -5.00
CA ALA A 651 -9.73 -19.73 -4.00
C ALA A 651 -11.00 -20.34 -4.63
N PHE A 652 -11.60 -19.67 -5.63
CA PHE A 652 -12.76 -20.22 -6.32
C PHE A 652 -12.42 -21.34 -7.30
N ARG A 653 -11.22 -21.32 -7.90
CA ARG A 653 -10.71 -22.44 -8.72
C ARG A 653 -10.68 -23.76 -7.94
N ALA A 654 -10.50 -23.72 -6.62
CA ALA A 654 -10.55 -24.91 -5.79
C ALA A 654 -11.95 -25.56 -5.69
N GLY A 655 -13.00 -24.92 -6.21
CA GLY A 655 -14.37 -25.43 -6.21
C GLY A 655 -14.58 -26.65 -7.11
N ASP A 656 -15.52 -27.52 -6.73
CA ASP A 656 -15.73 -28.84 -7.32
C ASP A 656 -16.15 -28.79 -8.81
N ASN A 657 -16.90 -27.75 -9.21
CA ASN A 657 -17.43 -27.57 -10.56
C ASN A 657 -17.16 -26.14 -11.07
N THR A 658 -15.92 -25.69 -10.92
CA THR A 658 -15.49 -24.34 -11.31
C THR A 658 -14.82 -24.33 -12.68
N THR A 659 -15.09 -23.28 -13.46
CA THR A 659 -14.33 -22.93 -14.67
C THR A 659 -13.96 -21.45 -14.62
N ILE A 660 -12.67 -21.14 -14.71
CA ILE A 660 -12.15 -19.78 -14.84
C ILE A 660 -12.09 -19.42 -16.33
N ILE A 661 -12.70 -18.32 -16.74
CA ILE A 661 -12.68 -17.85 -18.13
C ILE A 661 -12.24 -16.38 -18.22
N GLY A 662 -11.64 -16.02 -19.35
CA GLY A 662 -11.26 -14.63 -19.64
C GLY A 662 -9.84 -14.50 -20.19
N SER A 663 -9.09 -13.51 -19.74
CA SER A 663 -7.70 -13.28 -20.16
C SER A 663 -6.74 -13.33 -18.98
N THR A 664 -5.44 -13.40 -19.28
CA THR A 664 -4.34 -13.32 -18.31
C THR A 664 -4.54 -12.16 -17.34
N THR A 665 -4.42 -12.42 -16.05
CA THR A 665 -4.54 -11.44 -14.96
C THR A 665 -3.24 -10.66 -14.75
N ALA A 666 -3.22 -9.79 -13.74
CA ALA A 666 -2.12 -8.86 -13.53
C ALA A 666 -0.76 -9.53 -13.20
N GLY A 667 -0.77 -10.76 -12.69
CA GLY A 667 0.44 -11.47 -12.27
C GLY A 667 1.15 -10.75 -11.13
N ALA A 668 0.38 -10.16 -10.21
CA ALA A 668 0.88 -9.40 -9.08
C ALA A 668 0.07 -9.75 -7.84
N ASP A 669 0.23 -10.99 -7.36
CA ASP A 669 -0.41 -11.48 -6.15
C ASP A 669 0.55 -11.39 -4.95
N GLY A 670 0.01 -10.98 -3.81
CA GLY A 670 0.75 -10.81 -2.57
C GLY A 670 0.53 -9.47 -1.88
N ASN A 671 0.74 -9.49 -0.55
CA ASN A 671 0.76 -8.31 0.28
C ASN A 671 1.91 -7.37 -0.12
N VAL A 672 1.62 -6.08 -0.16
CA VAL A 672 2.62 -5.06 -0.54
C VAL A 672 3.50 -4.65 0.63
N SER A 673 4.76 -4.32 0.34
CA SER A 673 5.72 -3.75 1.27
C SER A 673 6.16 -2.37 0.78
N PRO A 674 5.84 -1.28 1.48
CA PRO A 674 6.19 0.08 1.05
C PRO A 674 7.69 0.34 1.17
N ILE A 675 8.25 1.07 0.20
CA ILE A 675 9.64 1.49 0.16
C ILE A 675 9.69 3.01 0.00
N TYR A 676 10.48 3.66 0.83
CA TYR A 676 10.73 5.10 0.77
C TYR A 676 12.13 5.37 0.19
N LEU A 677 12.20 6.27 -0.78
CA LEU A 677 13.45 6.66 -1.45
C LEU A 677 13.69 8.17 -1.27
N PRO A 678 14.96 8.61 -1.23
CA PRO A 678 15.32 10.03 -1.27
C PRO A 678 14.57 10.82 -2.35
N GLY A 679 14.20 12.06 -2.05
CA GLY A 679 13.32 12.87 -2.90
C GLY A 679 11.84 12.74 -2.58
N GLY A 680 11.49 12.11 -1.45
CA GLY A 680 10.11 11.95 -1.01
C GLY A 680 9.32 10.93 -1.84
N MET A 681 10.00 10.09 -2.61
CA MET A 681 9.34 9.08 -3.46
C MET A 681 8.95 7.86 -2.63
N ARG A 682 7.71 7.40 -2.82
CA ARG A 682 7.22 6.15 -2.25
C ARG A 682 6.89 5.16 -3.35
N THR A 683 7.47 3.98 -3.26
CA THR A 683 7.13 2.81 -4.08
C THR A 683 6.73 1.64 -3.17
N MET A 684 6.48 0.47 -3.75
CA MET A 684 6.21 -0.76 -3.00
C MET A 684 6.58 -1.99 -3.82
N ILE A 685 6.64 -3.15 -3.19
CA ILE A 685 6.82 -4.45 -3.86
C ILE A 685 5.80 -5.45 -3.34
N SER A 686 5.51 -6.48 -4.13
CA SER A 686 4.88 -7.72 -3.67
C SER A 686 5.85 -8.40 -2.71
N GLY A 687 5.53 -8.35 -1.41
CA GLY A 687 6.42 -8.73 -0.32
C GLY A 687 6.25 -10.15 0.19
N ILE A 688 5.27 -10.89 -0.31
CA ILE A 688 5.15 -12.34 -0.11
C ILE A 688 5.14 -13.04 -1.46
N GLY A 689 5.74 -14.22 -1.52
CA GLY A 689 5.61 -15.07 -2.70
C GLY A 689 4.28 -15.81 -2.65
N VAL A 690 3.48 -15.73 -3.70
CA VAL A 690 2.20 -16.42 -3.86
C VAL A 690 2.30 -17.36 -5.04
N TYR A 691 1.92 -18.62 -4.80
CA TYR A 691 2.09 -19.72 -5.75
C TYR A 691 0.83 -20.56 -5.78
N TYR A 692 0.62 -21.26 -6.90
CA TYR A 692 -0.33 -22.37 -6.93
C TYR A 692 0.05 -23.45 -5.89
N PRO A 693 -0.90 -24.32 -5.48
CA PRO A 693 -0.62 -25.37 -4.49
C PRO A 693 0.58 -26.26 -4.83
N ASN A 694 0.77 -26.53 -6.13
CA ASN A 694 1.89 -27.32 -6.65
C ASN A 694 3.24 -26.57 -6.65
N GLY A 695 3.27 -25.29 -6.27
CA GLY A 695 4.47 -24.43 -6.27
C GLY A 695 4.74 -23.70 -7.58
N GLU A 696 3.87 -23.78 -8.59
CA GLU A 696 4.00 -22.98 -9.81
C GLU A 696 3.74 -21.49 -9.54
N GLU A 697 4.44 -20.65 -10.30
CA GLU A 697 4.41 -19.18 -10.16
C GLU A 697 3.06 -18.58 -10.56
N THR A 698 2.61 -17.58 -9.80
CA THR A 698 1.55 -16.66 -10.25
C THR A 698 2.10 -15.28 -10.60
N GLN A 699 3.21 -14.85 -9.99
CA GLN A 699 3.87 -13.60 -10.34
C GLN A 699 4.33 -13.62 -11.79
N ARG A 700 4.09 -12.52 -12.53
CA ARG A 700 4.31 -12.36 -13.98
C ARG A 700 3.44 -13.25 -14.88
N VAL A 701 3.12 -14.46 -14.46
CA VAL A 701 2.27 -15.39 -15.22
C VAL A 701 0.80 -14.97 -15.16
N GLY A 702 0.34 -14.53 -13.99
CA GLY A 702 -1.08 -14.36 -13.68
C GLY A 702 -1.81 -15.67 -13.47
N ILE A 703 -3.10 -15.57 -13.18
CA ILE A 703 -4.03 -16.69 -13.11
C ILE A 703 -4.46 -17.06 -14.52
N VAL A 704 -3.93 -18.18 -15.02
CA VAL A 704 -4.16 -18.65 -16.39
C VAL A 704 -5.58 -19.22 -16.49
N PRO A 705 -6.50 -18.63 -17.27
CA PRO A 705 -7.88 -19.10 -17.36
C PRO A 705 -7.96 -20.50 -17.99
N ASP A 706 -8.97 -21.28 -17.62
CA ASP A 706 -9.24 -22.60 -18.21
C ASP A 706 -9.71 -22.45 -19.67
N ILE A 707 -10.44 -21.36 -19.97
CA ILE A 707 -10.88 -21.00 -21.31
C ILE A 707 -10.55 -19.53 -21.56
N GLU A 708 -9.69 -19.29 -22.54
CA GLU A 708 -9.37 -17.93 -22.96
C GLU A 708 -10.55 -17.30 -23.72
N VAL A 709 -10.99 -16.12 -23.27
CA VAL A 709 -12.05 -15.31 -23.87
C VAL A 709 -11.66 -13.84 -23.73
N LYS A 710 -11.62 -13.10 -24.85
CA LYS A 710 -11.27 -11.69 -24.88
C LYS A 710 -12.42 -10.88 -25.50
N PRO A 711 -12.65 -9.64 -25.04
CA PRO A 711 -13.57 -8.74 -25.74
C PRO A 711 -13.06 -8.44 -27.15
N THR A 712 -13.98 -8.28 -28.10
CA THR A 712 -13.65 -7.87 -29.47
C THR A 712 -14.04 -6.42 -29.71
N ILE A 713 -13.39 -5.74 -30.66
CA ILE A 713 -13.79 -4.37 -31.03
C ILE A 713 -15.24 -4.36 -31.51
N LEU A 714 -15.66 -5.40 -32.24
CA LEU A 714 -17.04 -5.56 -32.70
C LEU A 714 -18.02 -5.70 -31.53
N GLY A 715 -17.68 -6.49 -30.51
CA GLY A 715 -18.51 -6.65 -29.31
C GLY A 715 -18.65 -5.35 -28.54
N ILE A 716 -17.55 -4.61 -28.35
CA ILE A 716 -17.55 -3.28 -27.74
C ILE A 716 -18.48 -2.32 -28.49
N ARG A 717 -18.42 -2.28 -29.84
CA ARG A 717 -19.34 -1.46 -30.67
C ARG A 717 -20.79 -1.87 -30.53
N GLN A 718 -21.05 -3.16 -30.30
CA GLN A 718 -22.41 -3.72 -30.18
C GLN A 718 -22.93 -3.71 -28.74
N GLY A 719 -22.14 -3.26 -27.76
CA GLY A 719 -22.50 -3.32 -26.34
C GLY A 719 -22.60 -4.76 -25.81
N LYS A 720 -21.86 -5.70 -26.39
CA LYS A 720 -21.80 -7.10 -25.96
C LYS A 720 -20.70 -7.32 -24.93
N ASP A 721 -20.96 -8.25 -24.02
CA ASP A 721 -19.98 -8.78 -23.08
C ASP A 721 -19.74 -10.26 -23.42
N GLU A 722 -18.76 -10.53 -24.29
CA GLU A 722 -18.48 -11.89 -24.78
C GLU A 722 -18.09 -12.86 -23.66
N LEU A 723 -17.49 -12.35 -22.57
CA LEU A 723 -17.14 -13.16 -21.41
C LEU A 723 -18.41 -13.60 -20.67
N LEU A 724 -19.35 -12.67 -20.45
CA LEU A 724 -20.64 -12.98 -19.83
C LEU A 724 -21.47 -13.94 -20.70
N GLU A 725 -21.52 -13.70 -22.01
CA GLU A 725 -22.21 -14.59 -22.96
C GLU A 725 -21.61 -16.01 -22.94
N LYS A 726 -20.27 -16.13 -22.92
CA LYS A 726 -19.60 -17.42 -22.85
C LYS A 726 -19.85 -18.15 -21.52
N ALA A 727 -19.87 -17.42 -20.40
CA ALA A 727 -20.21 -18.01 -19.11
C ALA A 727 -21.64 -18.58 -19.09
N ILE A 728 -22.60 -17.84 -19.66
CA ILE A 728 -23.98 -18.32 -19.81
C ILE A 728 -24.04 -19.58 -20.69
N GLU A 729 -23.27 -19.63 -21.78
CA GLU A 729 -23.17 -20.81 -22.65
C GLU A 729 -22.67 -22.05 -21.89
N ILE A 730 -21.58 -21.90 -21.11
CA ILE A 730 -20.98 -22.99 -20.32
C ILE A 730 -21.96 -23.56 -19.29
N ILE A 731 -22.71 -22.68 -18.61
CA ILE A 731 -23.70 -23.08 -17.61
C ILE A 731 -24.88 -23.80 -18.26
N LYS A 732 -25.29 -23.40 -19.47
CA LYS A 732 -26.41 -24.01 -20.18
C LYS A 732 -26.10 -25.36 -20.82
N LYS A 733 -24.83 -25.66 -21.11
CA LYS A 733 -24.43 -26.92 -21.73
C LYS A 733 -24.65 -28.06 -20.74
N GLU A 734 -25.56 -28.98 -21.05
CA GLU A 734 -25.70 -30.26 -20.33
C GLU A 734 -24.46 -31.12 -20.61
N GLU A 735 -24.01 -31.90 -19.62
CA GLU A 735 -22.90 -32.86 -19.77
C GLU A 735 -23.28 -34.04 -20.67
#